data_AF-A0A9D1NJQ0-F1
#
_entry.id   AF-A0A9D1NJQ0-F1
#
_cell.length_a   1.000
_cell.length_b   1.000
_cell.length_c   1.000
_cell.angle_alpha   90.00
_cell.angle_beta   90.00
_cell.angle_gamma   90.00
#
_symmetry.space_group_name_H-M   'P 1'
#
loop_
_entity.id
_entity.type
_entity.pdbx_description
1 polymer ?
#
loop_
_entity_poly.entity_id
_entity_poly.type
_entity_poly.pdbx_seq_one_letter_code
_entity_poly.pdbx_strand_id
1 'polypeptide(L)'
;DAAWSAHLGFGALPQFSHNLGAVFSKEIYAERPELAPEVFGARRPNFSGGYAPQPNLTSAAALDVAVAAAEKFFEKNPDAPLFSLGINDATNWDESAASEEAYGALSFFRNLPNRSDYYYGFVNRAAEKIEAACPGKGVGVIAYMDVQNAPSFPVRGNVVPVLCADRSMWVFPEFKREDKALIRRWARSGAELWGVYDYYYGSPFLFPRLFLQEQADAIKFVAAEGGKIFYAECGPVVAFDAPKIRLASELLKNPDGDPEKILDEYYAKTFGAAAPAMKKFYAAACAVWAEQGGQCRWIKGWNNENATEIFPPEKLAVLRGNLSEALAAAARSRRENPGSARERRIAARLESVDFSLRRAEKFAASYYARKALGNAEMTDVRGTLEALGSDAWRYEEIYDDEEFRGRPHQADISAYRISDPRPAALMRALDFLKKTKNPEEKARVERALARIFEAALRSRANGEPANAAAGTPEAAADRRLRVISEAVPAFGAEPDFREDFEAENFLAYSPGDWRARKNLAHPRGWRAVVAAAEHFEMGASDVAPHGGASCFRVGGKTERMELRKSFRVVPGQKVLAQVFARGKVSCGSLSEIRIGFFDARGNALADTGEALPAGTALAWRRLAALGDAPPRAAFAVVMLYVGLQGPGDETFFDDLTVSIF
;
A
#
# COMPACT_ATOMS: atom_id res chain seq x y z
N ASP A 1 15.30 23.33 -22.95
CA ASP A 1 15.01 22.40 -21.85
C ASP A 1 15.20 20.93 -22.20
N ALA A 2 14.52 20.36 -23.21
CA ALA A 2 14.67 18.92 -23.53
C ALA A 2 16.11 18.46 -23.85
N ALA A 3 16.87 19.24 -24.62
CA ALA A 3 18.27 18.91 -24.94
C ALA A 3 19.22 19.00 -23.73
N TRP A 4 18.94 19.91 -22.78
CA TRP A 4 19.71 20.05 -21.54
C TRP A 4 19.41 18.89 -20.59
N SER A 5 18.13 18.50 -20.46
CA SER A 5 17.71 17.33 -19.70
C SER A 5 18.30 16.04 -20.27
N ALA A 6 18.27 15.84 -21.59
CA ALA A 6 18.87 14.69 -22.24
C ALA A 6 20.40 14.62 -22.05
N HIS A 7 21.10 15.75 -22.14
CA HIS A 7 22.55 15.82 -21.94
C HIS A 7 23.00 15.47 -20.51
N LEU A 8 22.15 15.74 -19.51
CA LEU A 8 22.40 15.37 -18.11
C LEU A 8 21.90 13.95 -17.76
N GLY A 9 21.36 13.19 -18.71
CA GLY A 9 20.71 11.90 -18.44
C GLY A 9 19.39 12.02 -17.67
N PHE A 10 18.83 13.22 -17.56
CA PHE A 10 17.57 13.48 -16.88
C PHE A 10 16.42 12.84 -17.67
N GLY A 11 15.83 11.78 -17.11
CA GLY A 11 14.66 11.09 -17.66
C GLY A 11 14.92 9.72 -18.30
N ALA A 12 16.17 9.27 -18.43
CA ALA A 12 16.48 7.90 -18.83
C ALA A 12 16.61 7.03 -17.58
N LEU A 13 15.67 6.09 -17.36
CA LEU A 13 15.79 5.10 -16.29
C LEU A 13 17.02 4.21 -16.61
N PRO A 14 18.05 4.17 -15.76
CA PRO A 14 19.13 3.22 -15.94
C PRO A 14 18.58 1.80 -15.84
N GLN A 15 19.12 0.86 -16.62
CA GLN A 15 18.60 -0.50 -16.75
C GLN A 15 18.89 -1.34 -15.49
N PHE A 16 18.18 -1.07 -14.39
CA PHE A 16 18.28 -1.79 -13.12
C PHE A 16 16.93 -2.29 -12.56
N SER A 17 15.81 -1.77 -13.06
CA SER A 17 14.46 -2.01 -12.51
C SER A 17 13.79 -3.28 -13.07
N HIS A 18 12.53 -3.54 -12.71
CA HIS A 18 11.78 -4.76 -13.02
C HIS A 18 11.91 -5.22 -14.49
N ASN A 19 12.54 -6.38 -14.71
CA ASN A 19 12.75 -6.92 -16.06
C ASN A 19 12.64 -8.44 -16.17
N LEU A 20 12.63 -9.19 -15.06
CA LEU A 20 12.53 -10.66 -15.12
C LEU A 20 11.30 -11.14 -15.92
N GLY A 21 10.14 -10.50 -15.78
CA GLY A 21 8.92 -10.87 -16.50
C GLY A 21 8.96 -10.58 -18.01
N ALA A 22 9.92 -9.78 -18.47
CA ALA A 22 10.20 -9.57 -19.90
C ALA A 22 11.25 -10.56 -20.42
N VAL A 23 12.25 -10.91 -19.59
CA VAL A 23 13.27 -11.94 -19.90
C VAL A 23 12.65 -13.33 -19.95
N PHE A 24 11.85 -13.67 -18.94
CA PHE A 24 11.13 -14.93 -18.81
C PHE A 24 9.68 -14.75 -19.27
N SER A 25 9.53 -14.54 -20.58
CA SER A 25 8.24 -14.28 -21.20
C SER A 25 7.40 -15.57 -21.36
N LYS A 26 6.13 -15.42 -21.74
CA LYS A 26 5.24 -16.55 -22.05
C LYS A 26 5.79 -17.44 -23.18
N GLU A 27 6.50 -16.87 -24.15
CA GLU A 27 7.15 -17.60 -25.23
C GLU A 27 8.29 -18.47 -24.69
N ILE A 28 9.14 -17.91 -23.83
CA ILE A 28 10.19 -18.66 -23.14
C ILE A 28 9.59 -19.79 -22.32
N TYR A 29 8.49 -19.56 -21.60
CA TYR A 29 7.83 -20.62 -20.83
C TYR A 29 7.16 -21.69 -21.70
N ALA A 30 6.73 -21.36 -22.91
CA ALA A 30 6.21 -22.35 -23.85
C ALA A 30 7.33 -23.28 -24.35
N GLU A 31 8.51 -22.73 -24.59
CA GLU A 31 9.70 -23.49 -25.01
C GLU A 31 10.37 -24.24 -23.85
N ARG A 32 10.38 -23.62 -22.66
CA ARG A 32 11.05 -24.08 -21.44
C ARG A 32 10.07 -24.08 -20.25
N PRO A 33 9.11 -25.02 -20.21
CA PRO A 33 8.09 -25.03 -19.16
C PRO A 33 8.65 -25.19 -17.74
N GLU A 34 9.86 -25.72 -17.57
CA GLU A 34 10.53 -25.82 -16.27
C GLU A 34 10.88 -24.47 -15.63
N LEU A 35 10.92 -23.38 -16.41
CA LEU A 35 11.20 -22.03 -15.92
C LEU A 35 9.95 -21.31 -15.43
N ALA A 36 8.78 -21.76 -15.87
CA ALA A 36 7.51 -21.16 -15.48
C ALA A 36 7.26 -21.39 -13.99
N PRO A 37 6.94 -20.34 -13.23
CA PRO A 37 6.81 -20.47 -11.79
C PRO A 37 5.59 -21.31 -11.42
N GLU A 38 5.75 -22.20 -10.45
CA GLU A 38 4.66 -22.83 -9.73
C GLU A 38 4.18 -21.88 -8.64
N VAL A 39 2.94 -21.42 -8.73
CA VAL A 39 2.34 -20.52 -7.72
C VAL A 39 0.91 -20.96 -7.47
N PHE A 40 0.53 -21.11 -6.21
CA PHE A 40 -0.77 -21.67 -5.82
C PHE A 40 -0.96 -23.10 -6.34
N GLY A 41 0.09 -23.94 -6.23
CA GLY A 41 0.05 -25.37 -6.59
C GLY A 41 -0.16 -25.66 -8.08
N ALA A 42 0.03 -24.68 -8.95
CA ALA A 42 0.01 -24.90 -10.39
C ALA A 42 0.99 -23.99 -11.11
N ARG A 43 1.55 -24.53 -12.20
CA ARG A 43 2.51 -23.84 -13.05
C ARG A 43 1.84 -22.70 -13.82
N ARG A 44 2.55 -21.57 -13.93
CA ARG A 44 2.03 -20.30 -14.45
C ARG A 44 2.77 -19.84 -15.73
N PRO A 45 2.70 -20.60 -16.85
CA PRO A 45 3.43 -20.26 -18.08
C PRO A 45 2.85 -19.06 -18.83
N ASN A 46 1.68 -18.57 -18.45
CA ASN A 46 1.00 -17.44 -19.12
C ASN A 46 1.21 -16.10 -18.40
N PHE A 47 1.85 -16.08 -17.23
CA PHE A 47 2.13 -14.86 -16.50
C PHE A 47 3.39 -14.20 -17.06
N SER A 48 3.28 -12.96 -17.52
CA SER A 48 4.42 -12.19 -18.04
C SER A 48 4.27 -10.70 -17.69
N GLY A 49 5.37 -9.96 -17.77
CA GLY A 49 5.43 -8.54 -17.42
C GLY A 49 5.77 -8.27 -15.96
N GLY A 50 5.86 -6.98 -15.61
CA GLY A 50 6.44 -6.51 -14.34
C GLY A 50 5.73 -6.98 -13.06
N TYR A 51 4.46 -7.39 -13.12
CA TYR A 51 3.69 -7.88 -11.95
C TYR A 51 3.54 -9.40 -11.93
N ALA A 52 4.21 -10.12 -12.84
CA ALA A 52 4.19 -11.58 -12.85
C ALA A 52 4.95 -12.15 -11.63
N PRO A 53 4.64 -13.37 -11.18
CA PRO A 53 5.47 -14.06 -10.20
C PRO A 53 6.93 -14.16 -10.65
N GLN A 54 7.84 -14.30 -9.70
CA GLN A 54 9.25 -14.51 -9.99
C GLN A 54 9.43 -15.87 -10.68
N PRO A 55 10.21 -15.98 -11.78
CA PRO A 55 10.48 -17.24 -12.47
C PRO A 55 11.20 -18.25 -11.58
N ASN A 56 11.20 -19.52 -12.00
CA ASN A 56 12.07 -20.51 -11.39
C ASN A 56 13.53 -20.29 -11.86
N LEU A 57 14.42 -19.94 -10.92
CA LEU A 57 15.83 -19.61 -11.18
C LEU A 57 16.79 -20.75 -10.78
N THR A 58 16.27 -21.90 -10.35
CA THR A 58 17.08 -23.05 -9.91
C THR A 58 17.76 -23.78 -11.08
N SER A 59 17.12 -23.76 -12.25
CA SER A 59 17.61 -24.47 -13.43
C SER A 59 18.77 -23.76 -14.13
N ALA A 60 19.74 -24.51 -14.64
CA ALA A 60 20.80 -23.98 -15.51
C ALA A 60 20.23 -23.28 -16.77
N ALA A 61 19.06 -23.72 -17.23
CA ALA A 61 18.31 -23.11 -18.31
C ALA A 61 18.00 -21.63 -18.08
N ALA A 62 17.78 -21.23 -16.83
CA ALA A 62 17.47 -19.85 -16.49
C ALA A 62 18.65 -18.92 -16.78
N LEU A 63 19.88 -19.41 -16.61
CA LEU A 63 21.09 -18.66 -16.94
C LEU A 63 21.20 -18.45 -18.44
N ASP A 64 20.96 -19.48 -19.23
CA ASP A 64 21.09 -19.40 -20.69
C ASP A 64 20.05 -18.45 -21.29
N VAL A 65 18.82 -18.45 -20.76
CA VAL A 65 17.78 -17.47 -21.13
C VAL A 65 18.20 -16.05 -20.78
N ALA A 66 18.73 -15.82 -19.57
CA ALA A 66 19.15 -14.49 -19.14
C ALA A 66 20.30 -13.94 -19.99
N VAL A 67 21.29 -14.78 -20.34
CA VAL A 67 22.43 -14.41 -21.19
C VAL A 67 21.96 -14.08 -22.60
N ALA A 68 21.14 -14.95 -23.22
CA ALA A 68 20.62 -14.70 -24.57
C ALA A 68 19.77 -13.42 -24.65
N ALA A 69 19.00 -13.13 -23.59
CA ALA A 69 18.24 -11.88 -23.50
C ALA A 69 19.16 -10.65 -23.40
N ALA A 70 20.25 -10.74 -22.64
CA ALA A 70 21.24 -9.68 -22.51
C ALA A 70 21.99 -9.43 -23.84
N GLU A 71 22.46 -10.48 -24.52
CA GLU A 71 23.12 -10.39 -25.83
C GLU A 71 22.23 -9.68 -26.85
N LYS A 72 20.97 -10.13 -26.96
CA LYS A 72 19.97 -9.51 -27.84
C LYS A 72 19.68 -8.06 -27.48
N PHE A 73 19.70 -7.72 -26.19
CA PHE A 73 19.52 -6.36 -25.73
C PHE A 73 20.71 -5.48 -26.14
N PHE A 74 21.94 -5.91 -25.88
CA PHE A 74 23.14 -5.13 -26.19
C PHE A 74 23.44 -5.05 -27.68
N GLU A 75 23.07 -6.05 -28.49
CA GLU A 75 23.12 -5.96 -29.95
C GLU A 75 22.27 -4.79 -30.46
N LYS A 76 21.08 -4.60 -29.89
CA LYS A 76 20.16 -3.50 -30.24
C LYS A 76 20.51 -2.18 -29.58
N ASN A 77 21.23 -2.22 -28.46
CA ASN A 77 21.56 -1.06 -27.64
C ASN A 77 23.06 -1.08 -27.29
N PRO A 78 23.97 -0.93 -28.27
CA PRO A 78 25.40 -1.10 -28.06
C PRO A 78 25.99 -0.07 -27.10
N ASP A 79 25.35 1.10 -26.92
CA ASP A 79 25.79 2.13 -25.99
C ASP A 79 25.21 1.98 -24.58
N ALA A 80 24.25 1.07 -24.38
CA ALA A 80 23.69 0.83 -23.05
C ALA A 80 24.77 0.23 -22.13
N PRO A 81 24.98 0.78 -20.93
CA PRO A 81 26.00 0.27 -20.01
C PRO A 81 25.49 -0.94 -19.21
N LEU A 82 24.17 -1.06 -19.05
CA LEU A 82 23.53 -2.03 -18.18
C LEU A 82 22.40 -2.76 -18.92
N PHE A 83 22.19 -4.02 -18.55
CA PHE A 83 20.99 -4.80 -18.82
C PHE A 83 20.36 -5.18 -17.48
N SER A 84 19.05 -5.04 -17.35
CA SER A 84 18.40 -5.30 -16.07
C SER A 84 18.08 -6.78 -15.88
N LEU A 85 18.39 -7.31 -14.69
CA LEU A 85 17.81 -8.55 -14.16
C LEU A 85 16.99 -8.28 -12.89
N GLY A 86 16.51 -7.05 -12.68
CA GLY A 86 15.67 -6.68 -11.55
C GLY A 86 14.42 -7.56 -11.43
N ILE A 87 14.12 -8.00 -10.20
CA ILE A 87 12.94 -8.83 -9.87
C ILE A 87 11.64 -8.21 -10.38
N ASN A 88 10.58 -9.00 -10.55
CA ASN A 88 9.24 -8.45 -10.80
C ASN A 88 8.71 -7.71 -9.56
N ASP A 89 7.81 -6.76 -9.76
CA ASP A 89 7.05 -6.06 -8.73
C ASP A 89 5.95 -6.98 -8.16
N ALA A 90 6.38 -8.09 -7.56
CA ALA A 90 5.54 -9.13 -6.99
C ALA A 90 6.28 -9.91 -5.91
N THR A 91 5.57 -10.28 -4.84
CA THR A 91 6.08 -11.15 -3.76
C THR A 91 5.78 -12.62 -3.98
N ASN A 92 5.17 -12.99 -5.11
CA ASN A 92 4.93 -14.39 -5.45
C ASN A 92 6.21 -14.96 -6.06
N TRP A 93 6.86 -15.88 -5.35
CA TRP A 93 8.03 -16.63 -5.80
C TRP A 93 7.63 -18.03 -6.25
N ASP A 94 8.47 -18.69 -7.05
CA ASP A 94 8.27 -20.09 -7.42
C ASP A 94 8.21 -20.98 -6.17
N GLU A 95 7.18 -21.83 -6.12
CA GLU A 95 6.82 -22.64 -4.96
C GLU A 95 7.18 -24.13 -5.18
N SER A 96 7.95 -24.45 -6.22
CA SER A 96 8.37 -25.83 -6.50
C SER A 96 9.32 -26.35 -5.41
N ALA A 97 9.35 -27.67 -5.21
CA ALA A 97 10.22 -28.30 -4.22
C ALA A 97 11.70 -27.92 -4.39
N ALA A 98 12.18 -27.79 -5.63
CA ALA A 98 13.55 -27.38 -5.93
C ALA A 98 13.84 -25.94 -5.47
N SER A 99 12.88 -25.02 -5.67
CA SER A 99 13.02 -23.63 -5.21
C SER A 99 12.94 -23.52 -3.70
N GLU A 100 12.03 -24.26 -3.05
CA GLU A 100 11.94 -24.28 -1.58
C GLU A 100 13.23 -24.83 -0.94
N GLU A 101 13.86 -25.84 -1.54
CA GLU A 101 15.19 -26.30 -1.12
C GLU A 101 16.25 -25.22 -1.33
N ALA A 102 16.27 -24.58 -2.51
CA ALA A 102 17.25 -23.54 -2.85
C ALA A 102 17.13 -22.26 -2.01
N TYR A 103 15.93 -21.95 -1.52
CA TYR A 103 15.72 -20.82 -0.61
C TYR A 103 16.36 -21.04 0.76
N GLY A 104 16.52 -22.30 1.18
CA GLY A 104 17.04 -22.66 2.49
C GLY A 104 16.11 -22.25 3.64
N ALA A 105 16.70 -22.07 4.83
CA ALA A 105 15.94 -21.75 6.03
C ALA A 105 15.25 -20.39 5.91
N LEU A 106 13.94 -20.35 6.17
CA LEU A 106 13.18 -19.11 6.17
C LEU A 106 13.83 -18.07 7.11
N SER A 107 14.03 -16.88 6.55
CA SER A 107 14.54 -15.71 7.24
C SER A 107 13.80 -14.48 6.73
N PHE A 108 13.84 -13.38 7.50
CA PHE A 108 13.11 -12.16 7.20
C PHE A 108 14.04 -10.96 7.24
N PHE A 109 13.78 -9.99 6.37
CA PHE A 109 14.39 -8.67 6.41
C PHE A 109 13.32 -7.63 6.12
N ARG A 110 13.19 -6.61 7.00
CA ARG A 110 12.08 -5.64 6.97
C ARG A 110 10.73 -6.27 6.69
N ASN A 111 10.40 -7.29 7.48
CA ASN A 111 9.07 -7.90 7.51
C ASN A 111 8.71 -8.73 6.27
N LEU A 112 9.65 -8.92 5.33
CA LEU A 112 9.48 -9.72 4.13
C LEU A 112 10.41 -10.94 4.16
N PRO A 113 10.03 -12.07 3.54
CA PRO A 113 10.94 -13.19 3.34
C PRO A 113 12.22 -12.72 2.67
N ASN A 114 13.37 -13.08 3.25
CA ASN A 114 14.66 -12.72 2.68
C ASN A 114 15.09 -13.80 1.66
N ARG A 115 14.96 -13.46 0.38
CA ARG A 115 15.34 -14.28 -0.78
C ARG A 115 16.63 -13.79 -1.45
N SER A 116 17.38 -12.91 -0.78
CA SER A 116 18.56 -12.25 -1.33
C SER A 116 19.64 -13.24 -1.78
N ASP A 117 20.00 -14.23 -0.97
CA ASP A 117 21.06 -15.20 -1.32
C ASP A 117 20.69 -16.04 -2.55
N TYR A 118 19.43 -16.50 -2.63
CA TYR A 118 18.91 -17.22 -3.78
C TYR A 118 18.99 -16.37 -5.07
N TYR A 119 18.44 -15.15 -5.01
CA TYR A 119 18.35 -14.27 -6.16
C TYR A 119 19.72 -13.75 -6.61
N TYR A 120 20.54 -13.21 -5.69
CA TYR A 120 21.85 -12.68 -6.04
C TYR A 120 22.85 -13.79 -6.42
N GLY A 121 22.63 -15.03 -5.98
CA GLY A 121 23.42 -16.19 -6.41
C GLY A 121 23.14 -16.56 -7.86
N PHE A 122 21.88 -16.41 -8.31
CA PHE A 122 21.54 -16.46 -9.74
C PHE A 122 22.15 -15.27 -10.50
N VAL A 123 21.98 -14.03 -10.01
CA VAL A 123 22.49 -12.82 -10.68
C VAL A 123 24.00 -12.86 -10.85
N ASN A 124 24.77 -13.26 -9.84
CA ASN A 124 26.23 -13.37 -9.94
C ASN A 124 26.64 -14.35 -11.06
N ARG A 125 26.00 -15.53 -11.14
CA ARG A 125 26.27 -16.51 -12.22
C ARG A 125 25.88 -16.00 -13.59
N ALA A 126 24.75 -15.27 -13.68
CA ALA A 126 24.32 -14.66 -14.94
C ALA A 126 25.28 -13.54 -15.37
N ALA A 127 25.68 -12.67 -14.45
CA ALA A 127 26.59 -11.56 -14.70
C ALA A 127 27.97 -12.02 -15.16
N GLU A 128 28.48 -13.14 -14.63
CA GLU A 128 29.72 -13.76 -15.12
C GLU A 128 29.61 -14.18 -16.60
N LYS A 129 28.54 -14.89 -16.97
CA LYS A 129 28.32 -15.30 -18.36
C LYS A 129 28.06 -14.11 -19.29
N ILE A 130 27.31 -13.11 -18.84
CA ILE A 130 27.03 -11.89 -19.60
C ILE A 130 28.33 -11.10 -19.84
N GLU A 131 29.22 -10.99 -18.86
CA GLU A 131 30.51 -10.33 -19.05
C GLU A 131 31.38 -11.01 -20.11
N ALA A 132 31.37 -12.35 -20.14
CA ALA A 132 32.07 -13.12 -21.16
C ALA A 132 31.47 -12.93 -22.57
N ALA A 133 30.14 -12.89 -22.69
CA ALA A 133 29.44 -12.72 -23.96
C ALA A 133 29.40 -11.25 -24.45
N CYS A 134 29.38 -10.30 -23.53
CA CYS A 134 29.24 -8.86 -23.76
C CYS A 134 30.27 -8.09 -22.90
N PRO A 135 31.56 -8.07 -23.29
CA PRO A 135 32.61 -7.44 -22.48
C PRO A 135 32.35 -5.96 -22.21
N GLY A 136 32.60 -5.53 -20.96
CA GLY A 136 32.40 -4.14 -20.52
C GLY A 136 30.94 -3.76 -20.24
N LYS A 137 30.02 -4.73 -20.26
CA LYS A 137 28.61 -4.53 -19.90
C LYS A 137 28.32 -5.00 -18.48
N GLY A 138 27.43 -4.27 -17.79
CA GLY A 138 26.99 -4.62 -16.44
C GLY A 138 25.55 -5.14 -16.38
N VAL A 139 25.19 -5.67 -15.22
CA VAL A 139 23.85 -6.13 -14.90
C VAL A 139 23.27 -5.23 -13.81
N GLY A 140 22.23 -4.45 -14.14
CA GLY A 140 21.53 -3.66 -13.14
C GLY A 140 20.49 -4.51 -12.39
N VAL A 141 20.35 -4.26 -11.09
CA VAL A 141 19.35 -4.93 -10.24
C VAL A 141 18.74 -3.95 -9.24
N ILE A 142 17.50 -4.20 -8.86
CA ILE A 142 16.80 -3.44 -7.83
C ILE A 142 16.78 -4.23 -6.52
N ALA A 143 17.37 -3.66 -5.47
CA ALA A 143 17.31 -4.20 -4.11
C ALA A 143 15.97 -3.80 -3.49
N TYR A 144 14.95 -4.63 -3.75
CA TYR A 144 13.55 -4.34 -3.48
C TYR A 144 12.83 -5.57 -2.90
N MET A 145 11.84 -5.32 -2.04
CA MET A 145 10.99 -6.36 -1.43
C MET A 145 11.81 -7.52 -0.84
N ASP A 146 11.49 -8.77 -1.21
CA ASP A 146 12.12 -9.98 -0.71
C ASP A 146 13.65 -10.07 -0.97
N VAL A 147 14.19 -9.24 -1.87
CA VAL A 147 15.63 -9.19 -2.20
C VAL A 147 16.29 -7.87 -1.79
N GLN A 148 15.71 -7.15 -0.85
CA GLN A 148 16.23 -5.86 -0.38
C GLN A 148 17.54 -5.98 0.40
N ASN A 149 17.78 -7.10 1.10
CA ASN A 149 18.99 -7.26 1.89
C ASN A 149 20.20 -7.53 0.99
N ALA A 150 21.40 -7.19 1.47
CA ALA A 150 22.62 -7.63 0.79
C ALA A 150 22.77 -9.16 0.98
N PRO A 151 23.24 -9.89 -0.04
CA PRO A 151 23.49 -11.33 0.11
C PRO A 151 24.66 -11.59 1.08
N SER A 152 24.73 -12.82 1.59
CA SER A 152 25.77 -13.26 2.53
C SER A 152 27.16 -13.44 1.89
N PHE A 153 27.24 -13.39 0.55
CA PHE A 153 28.45 -13.55 -0.25
C PHE A 153 28.75 -12.29 -1.07
N PRO A 154 29.99 -12.14 -1.59
CA PRO A 154 30.35 -10.99 -2.43
C PRO A 154 29.52 -10.91 -3.71
N VAL A 155 29.00 -9.72 -4.00
CA VAL A 155 28.37 -9.35 -5.28
C VAL A 155 29.46 -9.07 -6.30
N ARG A 156 29.31 -9.54 -7.54
CA ARG A 156 30.29 -9.29 -8.61
C ARG A 156 30.40 -7.81 -8.94
N GLY A 157 31.59 -7.35 -9.35
CA GLY A 157 31.86 -5.95 -9.68
C GLY A 157 31.00 -5.41 -10.83
N ASN A 158 30.64 -6.26 -11.79
CA ASN A 158 29.77 -5.89 -12.91
C ASN A 158 28.26 -5.96 -12.60
N VAL A 159 27.86 -6.23 -11.35
CA VAL A 159 26.48 -6.14 -10.88
C VAL A 159 26.27 -4.79 -10.19
N VAL A 160 25.22 -4.07 -10.60
CA VAL A 160 24.93 -2.71 -10.18
C VAL A 160 23.62 -2.66 -9.38
N PRO A 161 23.68 -2.82 -8.04
CA PRO A 161 22.49 -2.78 -7.19
C PRO A 161 22.02 -1.35 -6.92
N VAL A 162 20.71 -1.12 -7.06
CA VAL A 162 20.03 0.12 -6.69
C VAL A 162 19.05 -0.15 -5.56
N LEU A 163 19.34 0.42 -4.38
CA LEU A 163 18.66 0.12 -3.12
C LEU A 163 17.37 0.93 -2.98
N CYS A 164 16.25 0.22 -3.01
CA CYS A 164 14.94 0.81 -2.90
C CYS A 164 14.53 1.02 -1.43
N ALA A 165 14.25 2.27 -1.05
CA ALA A 165 13.69 2.60 0.26
C ALA A 165 12.78 3.85 0.21
N ASP A 166 11.76 3.92 1.05
CA ASP A 166 11.07 5.19 1.33
C ASP A 166 11.80 5.98 2.42
N ARG A 167 12.83 6.74 2.02
CA ARG A 167 13.63 7.55 2.97
C ARG A 167 12.92 8.80 3.50
N SER A 168 11.70 9.09 3.06
CA SER A 168 10.84 10.03 3.80
C SER A 168 10.51 9.54 5.22
N MET A 169 10.62 8.23 5.45
CA MET A 169 10.42 7.60 6.76
C MET A 169 11.66 7.70 7.66
N TRP A 170 12.74 8.36 7.25
CA TRP A 170 13.87 8.66 8.14
C TRP A 170 13.50 9.61 9.29
N VAL A 171 12.28 10.17 9.28
CA VAL A 171 11.65 10.78 10.46
C VAL A 171 11.51 9.80 11.63
N PHE A 172 11.44 8.49 11.35
CA PHE A 172 11.46 7.42 12.35
C PHE A 172 12.90 6.97 12.64
N PRO A 173 13.44 7.21 13.85
CA PRO A 173 14.85 6.93 14.16
C PRO A 173 15.27 5.47 13.96
N GLU A 174 14.39 4.52 14.26
CA GLU A 174 14.66 3.09 14.13
C GLU A 174 14.83 2.71 12.66
N PHE A 175 13.94 3.18 11.80
CA PHE A 175 14.02 2.95 10.35
C PHE A 175 15.26 3.62 9.76
N LYS A 176 15.56 4.87 10.16
CA LYS A 176 16.78 5.58 9.75
C LYS A 176 18.03 4.79 10.13
N ARG A 177 18.10 4.25 11.34
CA ARG A 177 19.23 3.43 11.82
C ARG A 177 19.38 2.14 11.01
N GLU A 178 18.27 1.41 10.79
CA GLU A 178 18.27 0.17 10.03
C GLU A 178 18.65 0.41 8.56
N ASP A 179 18.14 1.48 7.94
CA ASP A 179 18.45 1.82 6.55
C ASP A 179 19.91 2.22 6.37
N LYS A 180 20.46 3.03 7.28
CA LYS A 180 21.90 3.31 7.29
C LYS A 180 22.75 2.05 7.44
N ALA A 181 22.29 1.08 8.24
CA ALA A 181 22.98 -0.21 8.38
C ALA A 181 22.89 -1.04 7.08
N LEU A 182 21.75 -1.04 6.39
CA LEU A 182 21.58 -1.71 5.10
C LEU A 182 22.46 -1.08 4.01
N ILE A 183 22.46 0.25 3.88
CA ILE A 183 23.31 0.99 2.93
C ILE A 183 24.78 0.61 3.14
N ARG A 184 25.23 0.58 4.40
CA ARG A 184 26.59 0.15 4.77
C ARG A 184 26.89 -1.30 4.40
N ARG A 185 25.92 -2.21 4.51
CA ARG A 185 26.09 -3.61 4.08
C ARG A 185 26.29 -3.68 2.57
N TRP A 186 25.47 -2.97 1.80
CA TRP A 186 25.59 -2.88 0.35
C TRP A 186 26.87 -2.19 -0.10
N ALA A 187 27.29 -1.11 0.56
CA ALA A 187 28.57 -0.45 0.29
C ALA A 187 29.78 -1.39 0.48
N ARG A 188 29.62 -2.47 1.25
CA ARG A 188 30.63 -3.51 1.51
C ARG A 188 30.31 -4.85 0.86
N SER A 189 29.32 -4.92 -0.04
CA SER A 189 28.90 -6.20 -0.63
C SER A 189 29.85 -6.70 -1.71
N GLY A 190 30.78 -5.88 -2.20
CA GLY A 190 31.65 -6.20 -3.34
C GLY A 190 31.19 -5.60 -4.68
N ALA A 191 29.99 -5.01 -4.73
CA ALA A 191 29.56 -4.23 -5.88
C ALA A 191 30.45 -2.99 -6.08
N GLU A 192 30.97 -2.78 -7.29
CA GLU A 192 31.83 -1.63 -7.62
C GLU A 192 31.03 -0.33 -7.85
N LEU A 193 29.83 -0.47 -8.41
CA LEU A 193 28.89 0.62 -8.64
C LEU A 193 27.55 0.28 -7.99
N TRP A 194 27.04 1.18 -7.14
CA TRP A 194 25.74 1.01 -6.50
C TRP A 194 25.10 2.37 -6.24
N GLY A 195 23.82 2.36 -5.87
CA GLY A 195 23.15 3.57 -5.42
C GLY A 195 21.79 3.33 -4.81
N VAL A 196 20.96 4.36 -4.84
CA VAL A 196 19.65 4.33 -4.17
C VAL A 196 18.50 4.72 -5.09
N TYR A 197 17.34 4.16 -4.75
CA TYR A 197 16.04 4.50 -5.29
C TYR A 197 15.17 5.02 -4.14
N ASP A 198 14.62 6.22 -4.30
CA ASP A 198 13.76 6.87 -3.32
C ASP A 198 12.34 7.17 -3.86
N TYR A 199 11.39 7.29 -2.93
CA TYR A 199 10.01 7.70 -3.23
C TYR A 199 9.78 9.14 -2.81
N TYR A 200 9.99 10.07 -3.75
CA TYR A 200 9.77 11.51 -3.58
C TYR A 200 8.38 11.95 -3.99
N TYR A 201 7.43 11.01 -4.03
CA TYR A 201 6.06 11.25 -4.43
C TYR A 201 5.43 12.52 -3.84
N GLY A 202 4.90 13.33 -4.74
CA GLY A 202 3.93 14.39 -4.50
C GLY A 202 2.50 13.90 -4.75
N SER A 203 2.24 13.36 -5.93
CA SER A 203 0.99 12.68 -6.29
C SER A 203 1.05 11.20 -5.84
N PRO A 204 -0.08 10.62 -5.38
CA PRO A 204 -1.41 11.22 -5.32
C PRO A 204 -1.65 12.05 -4.05
N PHE A 205 -0.64 12.29 -3.19
CA PHE A 205 -0.84 13.05 -1.95
C PHE A 205 -1.49 14.42 -2.19
N LEU A 206 -2.63 14.62 -1.56
CA LEU A 206 -3.35 15.90 -1.57
C LEU A 206 -2.72 16.92 -0.61
N PHE A 207 -1.79 16.48 0.24
CA PHE A 207 -1.14 17.28 1.27
C PHE A 207 0.37 17.38 1.00
N PRO A 208 1.08 18.38 1.57
CA PRO A 208 2.50 18.55 1.33
C PRO A 208 3.37 17.44 1.97
N ARG A 209 3.66 16.36 1.23
CA ARG A 209 4.59 15.29 1.67
C ARG A 209 6.05 15.76 1.57
N LEU A 210 6.51 16.49 2.59
CA LEU A 210 7.82 17.14 2.64
C LEU A 210 8.68 16.67 3.81
N PHE A 211 9.94 16.36 3.53
CA PHE A 211 10.92 15.75 4.43
C PHE A 211 12.33 16.26 4.09
N LEU A 212 12.48 17.58 4.00
CA LEU A 212 13.67 18.22 3.42
C LEU A 212 14.95 17.92 4.21
N GLN A 213 14.86 17.82 5.54
CA GLN A 213 16.00 17.48 6.38
C GLN A 213 16.42 16.02 6.18
N GLU A 214 15.45 15.10 6.21
CA GLU A 214 15.67 13.66 6.03
C GLU A 214 16.23 13.37 4.64
N GLN A 215 15.70 14.06 3.63
CA GLN A 215 16.20 14.02 2.26
C GLN A 215 17.67 14.44 2.18
N ALA A 216 18.03 15.59 2.78
CA ALA A 216 19.41 16.06 2.78
C ALA A 216 20.33 15.06 3.50
N ASP A 217 19.91 14.59 4.68
CA ASP A 217 20.65 13.59 5.45
C ASP A 217 20.88 12.31 4.65
N ALA A 218 19.88 11.84 3.92
CA ALA A 218 19.95 10.62 3.11
C ALA A 218 20.93 10.77 1.95
N ILE A 219 20.82 11.84 1.16
CA ILE A 219 21.72 12.08 0.03
C ILE A 219 23.17 12.18 0.50
N LYS A 220 23.41 12.95 1.57
CA LYS A 220 24.75 13.09 2.17
C LYS A 220 25.30 11.78 2.68
N PHE A 221 24.48 10.99 3.37
CA PHE A 221 24.89 9.70 3.90
C PHE A 221 25.23 8.70 2.80
N VAL A 222 24.40 8.61 1.75
CA VAL A 222 24.64 7.73 0.60
C VAL A 222 25.94 8.12 -0.12
N ALA A 223 26.16 9.42 -0.34
CA ALA A 223 27.39 9.91 -0.95
C ALA A 223 28.63 9.58 -0.09
N ALA A 224 28.54 9.75 1.24
CA ALA A 224 29.63 9.45 2.17
C ALA A 224 29.99 7.95 2.23
N GLU A 225 29.00 7.07 2.04
CA GLU A 225 29.24 5.62 1.96
C GLU A 225 29.71 5.16 0.56
N GLY A 226 29.80 6.08 -0.41
CA GLY A 226 30.34 5.84 -1.75
C GLY A 226 29.31 5.59 -2.85
N GLY A 227 28.02 5.78 -2.58
CA GLY A 227 26.95 5.60 -3.57
C GLY A 227 27.08 6.57 -4.74
N LYS A 228 26.83 6.08 -5.95
CA LYS A 228 27.03 6.82 -7.22
C LYS A 228 25.76 6.96 -8.06
N ILE A 229 24.75 6.14 -7.80
CA ILE A 229 23.47 6.19 -8.50
C ILE A 229 22.41 6.78 -7.57
N PHE A 230 21.61 7.69 -8.10
CA PHE A 230 20.43 8.21 -7.43
C PHE A 230 19.26 8.20 -8.41
N TYR A 231 18.17 7.56 -8.02
CA TYR A 231 16.90 7.60 -8.72
C TYR A 231 15.81 7.96 -7.71
N ALA A 232 14.83 8.75 -8.13
CA ALA A 232 13.65 9.00 -7.32
C ALA A 232 12.37 9.08 -8.14
N GLU A 233 11.34 8.40 -7.69
CA GLU A 233 9.99 8.60 -8.19
C GLU A 233 9.39 9.84 -7.55
N CYS A 234 9.18 10.88 -8.35
CA CYS A 234 8.72 12.16 -7.81
C CYS A 234 7.22 12.38 -7.97
N GLY A 235 6.62 12.03 -9.11
CA GLY A 235 5.24 12.37 -9.47
C GLY A 235 4.76 13.72 -8.89
N PRO A 236 5.45 14.85 -9.13
CA PRO A 236 5.41 15.98 -8.21
C PRO A 236 4.13 16.80 -8.31
N VAL A 237 3.60 17.22 -7.15
CA VAL A 237 2.68 18.35 -7.04
C VAL A 237 3.54 19.60 -6.91
N VAL A 238 3.85 20.25 -8.03
CA VAL A 238 4.86 21.33 -8.12
C VAL A 238 4.70 22.41 -7.04
N ALA A 239 3.46 22.75 -6.68
CA ALA A 239 3.14 23.67 -5.59
C ALA A 239 3.81 23.30 -4.25
N PHE A 240 3.84 22.02 -3.91
CA PHE A 240 4.41 21.53 -2.66
C PHE A 240 5.85 21.03 -2.84
N ASP A 241 6.13 20.33 -3.94
CA ASP A 241 7.35 19.51 -4.08
C ASP A 241 8.54 20.23 -4.72
N ALA A 242 8.36 21.43 -5.27
CA ALA A 242 9.46 22.15 -5.91
C ALA A 242 10.71 22.38 -5.02
N PRO A 243 10.61 22.70 -3.71
CA PRO A 243 11.78 22.77 -2.83
C PRO A 243 12.48 21.42 -2.66
N LYS A 244 11.73 20.32 -2.59
CA LYS A 244 12.25 18.94 -2.48
C LYS A 244 13.07 18.58 -3.71
N ILE A 245 12.58 18.92 -4.91
CA ILE A 245 13.31 18.69 -6.17
C ILE A 245 14.56 19.57 -6.25
N ARG A 246 14.44 20.85 -5.88
CA ARG A 246 15.57 21.79 -5.89
C ARG A 246 16.68 21.33 -4.96
N LEU A 247 16.34 20.93 -3.73
CA LEU A 247 17.30 20.48 -2.73
C LEU A 247 18.07 19.25 -3.21
N ALA A 248 17.36 18.22 -3.68
CA ALA A 248 18.01 17.04 -4.26
C ALA A 248 18.92 17.40 -5.44
N SER A 249 18.44 18.23 -6.38
CA SER A 249 19.22 18.60 -7.58
C SER A 249 20.54 19.28 -7.25
N GLU A 250 20.62 20.05 -6.17
CA GLU A 250 21.85 20.72 -5.77
C GLU A 250 22.75 19.81 -4.93
N LEU A 251 22.19 19.01 -4.02
CA LEU A 251 22.97 18.06 -3.22
C LEU A 251 23.54 16.91 -4.06
N LEU A 252 22.88 16.50 -5.14
CA LEU A 252 23.42 15.50 -6.06
C LEU A 252 24.59 16.04 -6.89
N LYS A 253 24.68 17.35 -7.12
CA LYS A 253 25.86 18.00 -7.73
C LYS A 253 26.98 18.17 -6.72
N ASN A 254 26.65 18.51 -5.48
CA ASN A 254 27.60 18.70 -4.39
C ASN A 254 27.00 18.23 -3.05
N PRO A 255 27.32 17.00 -2.59
CA PRO A 255 26.76 16.47 -1.35
C PRO A 255 27.19 17.25 -0.11
N ASP A 256 28.32 17.98 -0.14
CA ASP A 256 28.76 18.80 0.99
C ASP A 256 28.00 20.14 1.10
N GLY A 257 27.11 20.43 0.15
CA GLY A 257 26.29 21.64 0.13
C GLY A 257 25.46 21.84 1.40
N ASP A 258 25.31 23.09 1.82
CA ASP A 258 24.48 23.46 2.98
C ASP A 258 22.99 23.48 2.59
N PRO A 259 22.15 22.57 3.12
CA PRO A 259 20.74 22.48 2.77
C PRO A 259 19.97 23.78 3.05
N GLU A 260 20.29 24.47 4.14
CA GLU A 260 19.60 25.70 4.51
C GLU A 260 19.90 26.82 3.50
N LYS A 261 21.17 27.00 3.12
CA LYS A 261 21.55 27.98 2.09
C LYS A 261 20.91 27.69 0.74
N ILE A 262 20.88 26.40 0.33
CA ILE A 262 20.24 25.98 -0.92
C ILE A 262 18.75 26.36 -0.93
N LEU A 263 18.05 26.10 0.17
CA LEU A 263 16.63 26.40 0.32
C LEU A 263 16.37 27.90 0.44
N ASP A 264 17.18 28.64 1.19
CA ASP A 264 17.05 30.10 1.34
C ASP A 264 17.23 30.83 0.01
N GLU A 265 18.24 30.44 -0.77
CA GLU A 265 18.40 30.94 -2.13
C GLU A 265 17.20 30.60 -3.01
N TYR A 266 16.69 29.37 -2.91
CA TYR A 266 15.51 28.94 -3.65
C TYR A 266 14.28 29.80 -3.29
N TYR A 267 14.01 30.02 -2.00
CA TYR A 267 12.87 30.81 -1.56
C TYR A 267 13.00 32.27 -2.04
N ALA A 268 14.17 32.89 -1.88
CA ALA A 268 14.42 34.25 -2.33
C ALA A 268 14.23 34.42 -3.84
N LYS A 269 14.76 33.49 -4.66
CA LYS A 269 14.65 33.53 -6.12
C LYS A 269 13.22 33.21 -6.60
N THR A 270 12.51 32.34 -5.90
CA THR A 270 11.20 31.82 -6.33
C THR A 270 10.03 32.71 -5.89
N PHE A 271 10.10 33.28 -4.69
CA PHE A 271 8.99 33.97 -4.03
C PHE A 271 9.25 35.45 -3.72
N GLY A 272 10.49 35.95 -3.88
CA GLY A 272 10.80 37.36 -3.70
C GLY A 272 10.39 37.90 -2.32
N ALA A 273 9.58 38.96 -2.29
CA ALA A 273 9.09 39.55 -1.03
C ALA A 273 8.28 38.57 -0.15
N ALA A 274 7.71 37.52 -0.75
CA ALA A 274 6.99 36.47 -0.04
C ALA A 274 7.90 35.35 0.52
N ALA A 275 9.20 35.38 0.24
CA ALA A 275 10.13 34.31 0.63
C ALA A 275 10.14 33.99 2.14
N PRO A 276 10.14 34.97 3.07
CA PRO A 276 10.12 34.66 4.50
C PRO A 276 8.86 33.88 4.93
N ALA A 277 7.69 34.27 4.41
CA ALA A 277 6.43 33.60 4.71
C ALA A 277 6.36 32.21 4.07
N MET A 278 6.88 32.05 2.85
CA MET A 278 6.98 30.73 2.21
C MET A 278 7.98 29.80 2.90
N LYS A 279 9.09 30.32 3.44
CA LYS A 279 10.01 29.52 4.28
C LYS A 279 9.25 28.96 5.50
N LYS A 280 8.44 29.76 6.18
CA LYS A 280 7.58 29.30 7.28
C LYS A 280 6.56 28.26 6.83
N PHE A 281 5.91 28.46 5.67
CA PHE A 281 4.96 27.51 5.09
C PHE A 281 5.59 26.12 4.91
N TYR A 282 6.73 26.05 4.22
CA TYR A 282 7.40 24.77 3.95
C TYR A 282 8.00 24.15 5.22
N ALA A 283 8.51 24.96 6.15
CA ALA A 283 8.98 24.48 7.44
C ALA A 283 7.85 23.86 8.26
N ALA A 284 6.68 24.49 8.31
CA ALA A 284 5.51 23.95 8.98
C ALA A 284 5.03 22.64 8.34
N ALA A 285 5.07 22.53 7.00
CA ALA A 285 4.74 21.29 6.31
C ALA A 285 5.72 20.16 6.65
N CYS A 286 7.03 20.45 6.69
CA CYS A 286 8.04 19.47 7.11
C CYS A 286 7.85 19.06 8.58
N ALA A 287 7.53 20.00 9.47
CA ALA A 287 7.26 19.72 10.88
C ALA A 287 6.06 18.78 11.04
N VAL A 288 4.97 19.03 10.31
CA VAL A 288 3.80 18.13 10.30
C VAL A 288 4.17 16.72 9.85
N TRP A 289 4.97 16.59 8.79
CA TRP A 289 5.44 15.30 8.33
C TRP A 289 6.37 14.60 9.33
N ALA A 290 7.24 15.35 10.02
CA ALA A 290 8.18 14.81 11.01
C ALA A 290 7.49 14.41 12.31
N GLU A 291 6.45 15.13 12.73
CA GLU A 291 5.64 14.87 13.92
C GLU A 291 4.64 13.73 13.74
N GLN A 292 4.62 13.09 12.57
CA GLN A 292 3.64 12.05 12.26
C GLN A 292 3.64 10.93 13.30
N GLY A 293 2.46 10.63 13.86
CA GLY A 293 2.28 9.56 14.83
C GLY A 293 2.19 8.18 14.17
N GLY A 294 2.11 7.14 15.01
CA GLY A 294 1.94 5.76 14.56
C GLY A 294 3.24 5.13 14.04
N GLN A 295 3.11 4.02 13.32
CA GLN A 295 4.27 3.26 12.85
C GLN A 295 4.88 3.83 11.57
N CYS A 296 6.19 3.59 11.41
CA CYS A 296 6.87 3.66 10.12
C CYS A 296 6.21 2.68 9.13
N ARG A 297 5.79 3.20 7.97
CA ARG A 297 5.17 2.43 6.88
C ARG A 297 5.71 2.91 5.54
N TRP A 298 5.92 1.97 4.63
CA TRP A 298 6.34 2.27 3.27
C TRP A 298 5.33 3.15 2.54
N ILE A 299 5.78 4.29 2.01
CA ILE A 299 4.95 5.30 1.31
C ILE A 299 3.65 5.57 2.09
N LYS A 300 3.80 5.86 3.39
CA LYS A 300 2.66 6.01 4.31
C LYS A 300 1.63 7.01 3.78
N GLY A 301 0.36 6.59 3.74
CA GLY A 301 -0.74 7.40 3.23
C GLY A 301 -0.89 7.37 1.70
N TRP A 302 -0.10 6.56 0.99
CA TRP A 302 -0.22 6.38 -0.46
C TRP A 302 -1.63 5.98 -0.85
N ASN A 303 -2.26 6.80 -1.70
CA ASN A 303 -3.57 6.53 -2.29
C ASN A 303 -4.66 6.17 -1.25
N ASN A 304 -4.53 6.72 -0.03
CA ASN A 304 -5.39 6.40 1.11
C ASN A 304 -5.81 7.68 1.83
N GLU A 305 -7.11 7.84 2.05
CA GLU A 305 -7.69 9.04 2.66
C GLU A 305 -7.20 9.30 4.09
N ASN A 306 -6.71 8.26 4.78
CA ASN A 306 -6.14 8.39 6.12
C ASN A 306 -4.84 9.22 6.15
N ALA A 307 -4.22 9.50 5.00
CA ALA A 307 -3.14 10.48 4.90
C ALA A 307 -3.55 11.86 5.45
N THR A 308 -4.86 12.17 5.43
CA THR A 308 -5.45 13.37 6.04
C THR A 308 -5.21 13.44 7.54
N GLU A 309 -5.09 12.31 8.24
CA GLU A 309 -4.82 12.32 9.68
C GLU A 309 -3.43 12.85 10.02
N ILE A 310 -2.49 12.84 9.07
CA ILE A 310 -1.18 13.49 9.20
C ILE A 310 -1.35 15.01 9.09
N PHE A 311 -2.30 15.49 8.28
CA PHE A 311 -2.60 16.90 8.04
C PHE A 311 -4.02 17.28 8.51
N PRO A 312 -4.29 17.24 9.82
CA PRO A 312 -5.59 17.60 10.36
C PRO A 312 -5.87 19.11 10.17
N PRO A 313 -7.14 19.57 10.28
CA PRO A 313 -7.54 20.94 9.94
C PRO A 313 -6.75 22.02 10.67
N GLU A 314 -6.36 21.79 11.92
CA GLU A 314 -5.53 22.71 12.70
C GLU A 314 -4.13 22.87 12.12
N LYS A 315 -3.52 21.81 11.58
CA LYS A 315 -2.21 21.89 10.92
C LYS A 315 -2.34 22.57 9.55
N LEU A 316 -3.42 22.31 8.81
CA LEU A 316 -3.72 23.01 7.55
C LEU A 316 -3.95 24.51 7.76
N ALA A 317 -4.62 24.89 8.85
CA ALA A 317 -4.83 26.30 9.21
C ALA A 317 -3.50 27.05 9.44
N VAL A 318 -2.49 26.40 10.04
CA VAL A 318 -1.14 26.97 10.17
C VAL A 318 -0.49 27.22 8.80
N LEU A 319 -0.61 26.24 7.89
CA LEU A 319 -0.13 26.40 6.51
C LEU A 319 -0.86 27.55 5.80
N ARG A 320 -2.18 27.62 5.94
CA ARG A 320 -3.03 28.68 5.39
C ARG A 320 -2.62 30.07 5.89
N GLY A 321 -2.31 30.21 7.17
CA GLY A 321 -1.83 31.46 7.77
C GLY A 321 -0.53 31.94 7.11
N ASN A 322 0.47 31.06 7.02
CA ASN A 322 1.75 31.38 6.37
C ASN A 322 1.57 31.73 4.87
N LEU A 323 0.70 31.02 4.17
CA LEU A 323 0.42 31.31 2.76
C LEU A 323 -0.32 32.64 2.57
N SER A 324 -1.20 33.00 3.50
CA SER A 324 -1.91 34.30 3.49
C SER A 324 -0.94 35.46 3.68
N GLU A 325 0.04 35.33 4.58
CA GLU A 325 1.15 36.29 4.72
C GLU A 325 1.94 36.43 3.41
N ALA A 326 2.26 35.31 2.75
CA ALA A 326 2.99 35.28 1.49
C ALA A 326 2.22 35.99 0.37
N LEU A 327 0.92 35.70 0.22
CA LEU A 327 0.04 36.34 -0.75
C LEU A 327 -0.04 37.85 -0.51
N ALA A 328 -0.16 38.29 0.75
CA ALA A 328 -0.20 39.72 1.08
C ALA A 328 1.12 40.43 0.76
N ALA A 329 2.27 39.78 1.02
CA ALA A 329 3.58 40.33 0.68
C ALA A 329 3.77 40.46 -0.84
N ALA A 330 3.40 39.44 -1.60
CA ALA A 330 3.46 39.47 -3.07
C ALA A 330 2.51 40.53 -3.66
N ALA A 331 1.30 40.69 -3.09
CA ALA A 331 0.36 41.71 -3.53
C ALA A 331 0.89 43.14 -3.28
N ARG A 332 1.53 43.40 -2.14
CA ARG A 332 2.21 44.68 -1.87
C ARG A 332 3.33 44.94 -2.88
N SER A 333 4.24 43.98 -3.05
CA SER A 333 5.35 44.05 -4.01
C SER A 333 4.88 44.30 -5.46
N ARG A 334 3.77 43.66 -5.87
CA ARG A 334 3.17 43.86 -7.20
C ARG A 334 2.54 45.25 -7.36
N ARG A 335 1.95 45.83 -6.30
CA ARG A 335 1.45 47.21 -6.33
C ARG A 335 2.57 48.23 -6.44
N GLU A 336 3.69 47.98 -5.77
CA GLU A 336 4.91 48.80 -5.87
C GLU A 336 5.59 48.63 -7.24
N ASN A 337 5.41 47.48 -7.90
CA ASN A 337 6.06 47.14 -9.16
C ASN A 337 5.09 46.56 -10.23
N PRO A 338 4.06 47.32 -10.68
CA PRO A 338 2.94 46.79 -11.46
C PRO A 338 3.33 46.22 -12.85
N GLY A 339 4.43 46.71 -13.43
CA GLY A 339 4.96 46.23 -14.72
C GLY A 339 5.86 45.00 -14.63
N SER A 340 6.27 44.57 -13.42
CA SER A 340 7.29 43.53 -13.26
C SER A 340 6.81 42.14 -13.67
N ALA A 341 7.46 41.57 -14.69
CA ALA A 341 7.24 40.18 -15.10
C ALA A 341 7.62 39.18 -14.00
N ARG A 342 8.60 39.53 -13.14
CA ARG A 342 9.00 38.73 -11.99
C ARG A 342 7.88 38.64 -10.96
N GLU A 343 7.28 39.77 -10.59
CA GLU A 343 6.19 39.80 -9.60
C GLU A 343 4.94 39.07 -10.12
N ARG A 344 4.65 39.15 -11.42
CA ARG A 344 3.58 38.34 -12.04
C ARG A 344 3.83 36.84 -11.92
N ARG A 345 5.07 36.38 -12.16
CA ARG A 345 5.42 34.95 -12.00
C ARG A 345 5.36 34.49 -10.54
N ILE A 346 5.75 35.35 -9.59
CA ILE A 346 5.65 35.05 -8.15
C ILE A 346 4.17 34.88 -7.77
N ALA A 347 3.30 35.80 -8.19
CA ALA A 347 1.87 35.71 -7.92
C ALA A 347 1.25 34.40 -8.47
N ALA A 348 1.55 34.05 -9.72
CA ALA A 348 1.04 32.81 -10.33
C ALA A 348 1.49 31.54 -9.59
N ARG A 349 2.73 31.52 -9.06
CA ARG A 349 3.21 30.40 -8.24
C ARG A 349 2.43 30.31 -6.92
N LEU A 350 2.25 31.44 -6.24
CA LEU A 350 1.49 31.48 -4.98
C LEU A 350 0.02 31.08 -5.19
N GLU A 351 -0.59 31.50 -6.30
CA GLU A 351 -1.93 31.05 -6.71
C GLU A 351 -1.99 29.53 -6.92
N SER A 352 -0.94 28.92 -7.48
CA SER A 352 -0.85 27.45 -7.59
C SER A 352 -0.75 26.78 -6.21
N VAL A 353 0.01 27.34 -5.27
CA VAL A 353 0.09 26.80 -3.89
C VAL A 353 -1.25 26.94 -3.18
N ASP A 354 -1.89 28.10 -3.33
CA ASP A 354 -3.20 28.39 -2.75
C ASP A 354 -4.28 27.43 -3.25
N PHE A 355 -4.31 27.19 -4.56
CA PHE A 355 -5.19 26.22 -5.18
C PHE A 355 -4.97 24.80 -4.63
N SER A 356 -3.72 24.32 -4.58
CA SER A 356 -3.40 23.00 -4.05
C SER A 356 -3.77 22.86 -2.56
N LEU A 357 -3.55 23.91 -1.75
CA LEU A 357 -3.91 23.89 -0.33
C LEU A 357 -5.44 23.94 -0.13
N ARG A 358 -6.18 24.71 -0.94
CA ARG A 358 -7.66 24.73 -0.88
C ARG A 358 -8.26 23.37 -1.18
N ARG A 359 -7.67 22.63 -2.13
CA ARG A 359 -8.04 21.24 -2.41
C ARG A 359 -7.78 20.32 -1.22
N ALA A 360 -6.62 20.45 -0.59
CA ALA A 360 -6.24 19.69 0.61
C ALA A 360 -7.23 19.95 1.77
N GLU A 361 -7.59 21.22 2.00
CA GLU A 361 -8.55 21.65 3.02
C GLU A 361 -9.96 21.11 2.75
N LYS A 362 -10.44 21.19 1.51
CA LYS A 362 -11.74 20.62 1.13
C LYS A 362 -11.77 19.10 1.32
N PHE A 363 -10.69 18.40 0.92
CA PHE A 363 -10.55 16.96 1.16
C PHE A 363 -10.57 16.62 2.65
N ALA A 364 -9.81 17.38 3.45
CA ALA A 364 -9.77 17.20 4.88
C ALA A 364 -11.13 17.45 5.54
N ALA A 365 -11.83 18.52 5.16
CA ALA A 365 -13.17 18.82 5.62
C ALA A 365 -14.13 17.66 5.31
N SER A 366 -14.10 17.12 4.09
CA SER A 366 -14.90 15.94 3.72
C SER A 366 -14.53 14.70 4.53
N TYR A 367 -13.24 14.41 4.66
CA TYR A 367 -12.76 13.28 5.45
C TYR A 367 -13.22 13.39 6.91
N TYR A 368 -13.01 14.53 7.57
CA TYR A 368 -13.41 14.72 8.96
C TYR A 368 -14.92 14.80 9.14
N ALA A 369 -15.67 15.32 8.16
CA ALA A 369 -17.13 15.24 8.16
C ALA A 369 -17.60 13.78 8.11
N ARG A 370 -17.04 12.97 7.21
CA ARG A 370 -17.35 11.52 7.11
C ARG A 370 -16.90 10.75 8.36
N LYS A 371 -15.75 11.08 8.93
CA LYS A 371 -15.25 10.51 10.17
C LYS A 371 -16.11 10.90 11.37
N ALA A 372 -16.54 12.16 11.46
CA ALA A 372 -17.48 12.63 12.48
C ALA A 372 -18.83 11.93 12.34
N LEU A 373 -19.37 11.78 11.12
CA LEU A 373 -20.57 10.98 10.87
C LEU A 373 -20.41 9.51 11.29
N GLY A 374 -19.23 8.93 11.06
CA GLY A 374 -18.90 7.58 11.52
C GLY A 374 -18.77 7.45 13.05
N ASN A 375 -18.42 8.54 13.73
CA ASN A 375 -18.16 8.59 15.18
C ASN A 375 -19.26 9.28 16.00
N ALA A 376 -20.25 9.92 15.37
CA ALA A 376 -21.27 10.71 16.04
C ALA A 376 -22.11 9.83 16.98
N GLU A 377 -22.42 10.37 18.16
CA GLU A 377 -23.51 9.84 18.98
C GLU A 377 -24.77 9.80 18.10
N MET A 378 -25.38 8.62 17.97
CA MET A 378 -26.49 8.32 17.03
C MET A 378 -27.80 9.08 17.37
N THR A 379 -27.76 10.06 18.27
CA THR A 379 -28.91 10.85 18.78
C THR A 379 -29.26 12.03 17.90
N ASP A 380 -28.29 12.63 17.20
CA ASP A 380 -28.52 13.89 16.49
C ASP A 380 -27.80 13.96 15.14
N VAL A 381 -28.17 13.04 14.24
CA VAL A 381 -27.72 13.07 12.85
C VAL A 381 -28.10 14.38 12.18
N ARG A 382 -29.25 14.97 12.53
CA ARG A 382 -29.73 16.23 11.93
C ARG A 382 -28.91 17.43 12.37
N GLY A 383 -28.66 17.61 13.66
CA GLY A 383 -27.78 18.64 14.19
C GLY A 383 -26.32 18.42 13.80
N THR A 384 -25.87 17.18 13.65
CA THR A 384 -24.55 16.87 13.06
C THR A 384 -24.50 17.30 11.58
N LEU A 385 -25.53 17.02 10.78
CA LEU A 385 -25.63 17.49 9.39
C LEU A 385 -25.74 19.02 9.28
N GLU A 386 -26.41 19.68 10.22
CA GLU A 386 -26.51 21.14 10.30
C GLU A 386 -25.16 21.76 10.74
N ALA A 387 -24.43 21.13 11.66
CA ALA A 387 -23.09 21.55 12.10
C ALA A 387 -21.98 21.30 11.06
N LEU A 388 -22.13 20.25 10.23
CA LEU A 388 -21.20 19.93 9.14
C LEU A 388 -21.40 20.80 7.89
N GLY A 389 -22.53 21.51 7.78
CA GLY A 389 -22.95 22.19 6.54
C GLY A 389 -23.49 21.22 5.49
N SER A 390 -24.26 21.73 4.52
CA SER A 390 -25.17 20.88 3.73
C SER A 390 -24.46 19.80 2.89
N ASP A 391 -23.23 20.03 2.43
CA ASP A 391 -22.59 19.14 1.44
C ASP A 391 -21.09 18.84 1.66
N ALA A 392 -20.48 19.28 2.77
CA ALA A 392 -19.04 19.11 3.03
C ALA A 392 -18.57 17.64 3.00
N TRP A 393 -19.47 16.69 3.24
CA TRP A 393 -19.23 15.24 3.23
C TRP A 393 -19.14 14.61 1.83
N ARG A 394 -19.62 15.28 0.77
CA ARG A 394 -19.65 14.72 -0.60
C ARG A 394 -18.26 14.78 -1.21
N TYR A 395 -17.64 13.62 -1.34
CA TYR A 395 -16.34 13.51 -1.98
C TYR A 395 -16.41 13.84 -3.48
N GLU A 396 -17.52 13.48 -4.11
CA GLU A 396 -17.83 13.70 -5.52
C GLU A 396 -17.96 15.20 -5.84
N GLU A 397 -18.38 16.03 -4.90
CA GLU A 397 -18.45 17.48 -5.11
C GLU A 397 -17.07 18.15 -5.12
N ILE A 398 -16.03 17.52 -4.55
CA ILE A 398 -14.64 17.99 -4.73
C ILE A 398 -14.16 17.70 -6.17
N TYR A 399 -14.61 16.59 -6.76
CA TYR A 399 -14.27 16.21 -8.14
C TYR A 399 -15.00 17.07 -9.17
N ASP A 400 -16.27 17.38 -8.91
CA ASP A 400 -17.12 18.19 -9.77
C ASP A 400 -17.12 19.68 -9.43
N ASP A 401 -16.31 20.13 -8.47
CA ASP A 401 -16.17 21.55 -8.16
C ASP A 401 -15.73 22.31 -9.41
N GLU A 402 -16.47 23.37 -9.78
CA GLU A 402 -16.12 24.22 -10.92
C GLU A 402 -14.70 24.79 -10.82
N GLU A 403 -14.20 24.96 -9.59
CA GLU A 403 -12.84 25.39 -9.31
C GLU A 403 -11.79 24.37 -9.81
N PHE A 404 -12.07 23.06 -9.69
CA PHE A 404 -11.10 21.98 -9.92
C PHE A 404 -11.31 21.21 -11.23
N ARG A 405 -12.51 21.29 -11.82
CA ARG A 405 -12.91 20.53 -13.01
C ARG A 405 -11.96 20.78 -14.21
N GLY A 406 -11.50 19.70 -14.85
CA GLY A 406 -10.68 19.76 -16.07
C GLY A 406 -9.21 20.14 -15.86
N ARG A 407 -8.73 20.19 -14.61
CA ARG A 407 -7.35 20.55 -14.28
C ARG A 407 -6.47 19.31 -14.06
N PRO A 408 -5.13 19.43 -14.24
CA PRO A 408 -4.19 18.35 -13.97
C PRO A 408 -4.39 17.83 -12.54
N HIS A 409 -4.29 16.50 -12.33
CA HIS A 409 -4.51 15.79 -11.06
C HIS A 409 -5.97 15.47 -10.68
N GLN A 410 -6.97 15.70 -11.53
CA GLN A 410 -8.36 15.26 -11.29
C GLN A 410 -8.47 13.73 -11.14
N ALA A 411 -7.66 12.96 -11.88
CA ALA A 411 -7.59 11.49 -11.80
C ALA A 411 -7.01 10.95 -10.47
N ASP A 412 -6.26 11.78 -9.73
CA ASP A 412 -5.60 11.33 -8.49
C ASP A 412 -6.63 11.09 -7.37
N ILE A 413 -7.76 11.82 -7.38
CA ILE A 413 -8.86 11.71 -6.40
C ILE A 413 -9.69 10.43 -6.64
N SER A 414 -10.06 10.11 -7.87
CA SER A 414 -10.85 8.89 -8.14
C SER A 414 -10.11 7.58 -7.82
N ALA A 415 -8.77 7.64 -7.70
CA ALA A 415 -7.94 6.51 -7.31
C ALA A 415 -7.86 6.28 -5.78
N TYR A 416 -8.19 7.29 -4.96
CA TYR A 416 -8.07 7.18 -3.49
C TYR A 416 -9.01 6.10 -2.95
N ARG A 417 -8.44 5.16 -2.20
CA ARG A 417 -9.23 4.16 -1.47
C ARG A 417 -9.96 4.83 -0.31
N ILE A 418 -11.28 4.90 -0.40
CA ILE A 418 -12.16 5.28 0.71
C ILE A 418 -12.38 4.03 1.57
N SER A 419 -11.99 4.12 2.83
CA SER A 419 -11.72 2.98 3.71
C SER A 419 -12.93 2.53 4.55
N ASP A 420 -13.98 3.33 4.69
CA ASP A 420 -15.18 2.95 5.44
C ASP A 420 -16.43 2.83 4.54
N PRO A 421 -17.00 1.61 4.38
CA PRO A 421 -18.20 1.39 3.59
C PRO A 421 -19.50 1.86 4.28
N ARG A 422 -19.48 2.14 5.61
CA ARG A 422 -20.66 2.59 6.37
C ARG A 422 -21.04 4.04 6.04
N PRO A 423 -20.10 5.01 6.00
CA PRO A 423 -20.33 6.31 5.38
C PRO A 423 -20.81 6.17 3.95
N ALA A 424 -20.25 5.27 3.13
CA ALA A 424 -20.70 5.14 1.74
C ALA A 424 -22.18 4.69 1.61
N ALA A 425 -22.64 3.77 2.46
CA ALA A 425 -24.05 3.34 2.49
C ALA A 425 -24.98 4.42 3.07
N LEU A 426 -24.56 5.10 4.14
CA LEU A 426 -25.26 6.24 4.72
C LEU A 426 -25.36 7.40 3.72
N MET A 427 -24.27 7.72 3.01
CA MET A 427 -24.18 8.77 2.00
C MET A 427 -25.11 8.47 0.81
N ARG A 428 -25.17 7.21 0.35
CA ARG A 428 -26.13 6.80 -0.70
C ARG A 428 -27.59 6.97 -0.25
N ALA A 429 -27.89 6.65 1.01
CA ALA A 429 -29.22 6.84 1.58
C ALA A 429 -29.58 8.34 1.72
N LEU A 430 -28.63 9.17 2.17
CA LEU A 430 -28.80 10.63 2.29
C LEU A 430 -28.95 11.31 0.91
N ASP A 431 -28.19 10.86 -0.09
CA ASP A 431 -28.29 11.37 -1.46
C ASP A 431 -29.64 11.01 -2.10
N PHE A 432 -30.13 9.79 -1.86
CA PHE A 432 -31.48 9.37 -2.24
C PHE A 432 -32.55 10.28 -1.59
N LEU A 433 -32.44 10.57 -0.29
CA LEU A 433 -33.38 11.43 0.43
C LEU A 433 -33.42 12.89 -0.08
N LYS A 434 -32.29 13.42 -0.54
CA LYS A 434 -32.20 14.76 -1.14
C LYS A 434 -32.80 14.82 -2.55
N LYS A 435 -32.59 13.76 -3.36
CA LYS A 435 -33.02 13.73 -4.77
C LYS A 435 -34.46 13.27 -4.96
N THR A 436 -34.97 12.44 -4.05
CA THR A 436 -36.34 11.93 -4.18
C THR A 436 -37.36 13.04 -3.95
N LYS A 437 -38.24 13.24 -4.94
CA LYS A 437 -39.43 14.10 -4.82
C LYS A 437 -40.64 13.34 -4.28
N ASN A 438 -40.49 12.03 -4.04
CA ASN A 438 -41.56 11.17 -3.54
C ASN A 438 -41.59 11.20 -2.01
N PRO A 439 -42.60 11.82 -1.39
CA PRO A 439 -42.67 11.97 0.06
C PRO A 439 -42.82 10.64 0.82
N GLU A 440 -43.38 9.60 0.21
CA GLU A 440 -43.54 8.29 0.85
C GLU A 440 -42.23 7.50 0.88
N GLU A 441 -41.47 7.52 -0.21
CA GLU A 441 -40.13 6.92 -0.27
C GLU A 441 -39.13 7.66 0.63
N LYS A 442 -39.23 8.99 0.66
CA LYS A 442 -38.46 9.84 1.56
C LYS A 442 -38.71 9.42 3.02
N ALA A 443 -39.98 9.37 3.42
CA ALA A 443 -40.36 8.97 4.76
C ALA A 443 -40.00 7.50 5.05
N ARG A 444 -39.98 6.61 4.05
CA ARG A 444 -39.56 5.20 4.22
C ARG A 444 -38.07 5.10 4.55
N VAL A 445 -37.22 5.80 3.81
CA VAL A 445 -35.76 5.78 4.03
C VAL A 445 -35.38 6.54 5.29
N GLU A 446 -36.04 7.67 5.60
CA GLU A 446 -35.89 8.38 6.88
C GLU A 446 -36.26 7.48 8.06
N ARG A 447 -37.38 6.73 7.99
CA ARG A 447 -37.76 5.75 9.02
C ARG A 447 -36.78 4.58 9.13
N ALA A 448 -36.22 4.12 8.01
CA ALA A 448 -35.23 3.04 8.02
C ALA A 448 -33.92 3.49 8.68
N LEU A 449 -33.45 4.70 8.37
CA LEU A 449 -32.31 5.32 9.03
C LEU A 449 -32.60 5.56 10.51
N ALA A 450 -33.72 6.19 10.86
CA ALA A 450 -34.11 6.47 12.25
C ALA A 450 -34.18 5.20 13.11
N ARG A 451 -34.63 4.06 12.57
CA ARG A 451 -34.64 2.77 13.29
C ARG A 451 -33.25 2.17 13.49
N ILE A 452 -32.35 2.35 12.52
CA ILE A 452 -30.93 1.98 12.66
C ILE A 452 -30.28 2.84 13.75
N PHE A 453 -30.67 4.12 13.84
CA PHE A 453 -30.15 5.08 14.80
C PHE A 453 -30.72 4.91 16.23
N GLU A 454 -32.03 4.72 16.39
CA GLU A 454 -32.70 4.47 17.70
C GLU A 454 -32.22 3.20 18.40
N ALA A 455 -31.89 2.15 17.66
CA ALA A 455 -31.40 0.89 18.23
C ALA A 455 -30.03 1.04 18.93
N ALA A 456 -29.17 1.94 18.44
CA ALA A 456 -27.87 2.20 19.06
C ALA A 456 -27.98 2.99 20.38
N LEU A 457 -28.95 3.90 20.46
CA LEU A 457 -29.21 4.77 21.61
C LEU A 457 -29.67 4.03 22.86
N ARG A 458 -30.50 2.99 22.69
CA ARG A 458 -31.01 2.19 23.81
C ARG A 458 -29.93 1.34 24.50
N SER A 459 -28.82 1.05 23.83
CA SER A 459 -27.71 0.27 24.41
C SER A 459 -26.79 1.09 25.34
N ARG A 460 -26.74 2.42 25.18
CA ARG A 460 -25.85 3.30 25.98
C ARG A 460 -26.50 3.87 27.23
N ALA A 461 -27.83 4.04 27.24
CA ALA A 461 -28.53 4.71 28.34
C ALA A 461 -28.66 3.87 29.62
N ASN A 462 -28.59 2.54 29.55
CA ASN A 462 -28.98 1.67 30.67
C ASN A 462 -27.85 0.88 31.33
N GLY A 463 -26.59 0.99 30.88
CA GLY A 463 -25.44 0.35 31.55
C GLY A 463 -25.49 -1.18 31.69
N GLU A 464 -26.50 -1.86 31.16
CA GLU A 464 -26.67 -3.30 31.20
C GLU A 464 -26.51 -3.93 29.81
N PRO A 465 -25.91 -5.14 29.72
CA PRO A 465 -25.70 -5.83 28.46
C PRO A 465 -27.05 -6.13 27.79
N ALA A 466 -27.20 -5.65 26.55
CA ALA A 466 -28.42 -5.77 25.78
C ALA A 466 -28.74 -7.23 25.46
N ASN A 467 -29.60 -7.87 26.24
CA ASN A 467 -30.39 -9.02 25.78
C ASN A 467 -31.61 -9.29 26.68
N ALA A 468 -32.75 -8.74 26.29
CA ALA A 468 -34.06 -9.40 26.41
C ALA A 468 -35.06 -8.67 25.51
N ALA A 469 -35.46 -9.32 24.43
CA ALA A 469 -36.42 -8.87 23.41
C ALA A 469 -35.92 -7.82 22.39
N ALA A 470 -35.67 -8.31 21.16
CA ALA A 470 -35.37 -7.58 19.91
C ALA A 470 -33.89 -7.19 19.64
N GLY A 471 -33.03 -8.21 19.53
CA GLY A 471 -31.97 -8.35 18.51
C GLY A 471 -30.75 -7.44 18.58
N THR A 472 -29.61 -8.02 19.00
CA THR A 472 -28.24 -7.48 19.07
C THR A 472 -27.68 -6.93 17.72
N PRO A 473 -26.53 -6.21 17.70
CA PRO A 473 -25.73 -5.99 16.48
C PRO A 473 -25.30 -7.31 15.80
N GLU A 474 -25.15 -8.37 16.61
CA GLU A 474 -25.13 -9.75 16.13
C GLU A 474 -26.38 -10.03 15.29
N ALA A 475 -27.61 -9.71 15.70
CA ALA A 475 -28.84 -9.88 14.90
C ALA A 475 -28.94 -9.05 13.60
N ALA A 476 -28.15 -7.99 13.42
CA ALA A 476 -28.06 -7.23 12.16
C ALA A 476 -27.09 -7.90 11.17
N ALA A 477 -25.97 -8.43 11.67
CA ALA A 477 -25.11 -9.36 10.94
C ALA A 477 -25.86 -10.68 10.67
N ASP A 478 -26.63 -11.18 11.63
CA ASP A 478 -27.54 -12.34 11.56
C ASP A 478 -28.74 -12.08 10.66
N ARG A 479 -29.12 -10.82 10.37
CA ARG A 479 -30.13 -10.47 9.36
C ARG A 479 -29.56 -10.52 7.94
N ARG A 480 -28.31 -10.10 7.76
CA ARG A 480 -27.59 -10.20 6.48
C ARG A 480 -27.19 -11.65 6.21
N LEU A 481 -26.75 -12.36 7.24
CA LEU A 481 -26.54 -13.81 7.28
C LEU A 481 -27.85 -14.58 7.20
N ARG A 482 -29.00 -14.09 7.70
CA ARG A 482 -30.33 -14.64 7.40
C ARG A 482 -30.70 -14.40 5.96
N VAL A 483 -30.49 -13.24 5.38
CA VAL A 483 -30.73 -13.04 3.95
C VAL A 483 -29.84 -13.96 3.10
N ILE A 484 -28.60 -14.22 3.53
CA ILE A 484 -27.68 -15.18 2.90
C ILE A 484 -28.11 -16.64 3.19
N SER A 485 -28.54 -16.98 4.41
CA SER A 485 -28.92 -18.34 4.86
C SER A 485 -30.37 -18.71 4.55
N GLU A 486 -31.24 -17.74 4.27
CA GLU A 486 -32.60 -17.86 3.74
C GLU A 486 -32.55 -17.87 2.20
N ALA A 487 -31.50 -17.31 1.58
CA ALA A 487 -31.19 -17.52 0.17
C ALA A 487 -30.57 -18.91 -0.10
N VAL A 488 -29.87 -19.52 0.86
CA VAL A 488 -29.32 -20.89 0.72
C VAL A 488 -30.41 -21.94 0.42
N PRO A 489 -31.56 -21.98 1.11
CA PRO A 489 -32.71 -22.80 0.73
C PRO A 489 -33.35 -22.41 -0.62
N ALA A 490 -33.20 -21.16 -1.07
CA ALA A 490 -33.66 -20.73 -2.38
C ALA A 490 -32.74 -21.20 -3.53
N PHE A 491 -31.54 -21.75 -3.23
CA PHE A 491 -30.67 -22.42 -4.21
C PHE A 491 -30.99 -23.92 -4.41
N GLY A 492 -31.89 -24.49 -3.60
CA GLY A 492 -32.54 -25.78 -3.88
C GLY A 492 -31.66 -27.05 -3.90
N ALA A 493 -30.36 -26.97 -3.58
CA ALA A 493 -29.45 -28.11 -3.61
C ALA A 493 -28.50 -28.12 -2.39
N GLU A 494 -28.10 -29.33 -1.96
CA GLU A 494 -26.89 -29.48 -1.13
C GLU A 494 -25.68 -28.94 -1.93
N PRO A 495 -24.68 -28.34 -1.26
CA PRO A 495 -23.50 -27.82 -1.97
C PRO A 495 -22.76 -28.96 -2.67
N ASP A 496 -22.30 -28.72 -3.91
CA ASP A 496 -21.43 -29.63 -4.68
C ASP A 496 -20.14 -29.96 -3.90
N PHE A 497 -19.70 -29.02 -3.07
CA PHE A 497 -18.53 -29.15 -2.23
C PHE A 497 -18.70 -28.35 -0.94
N ARG A 498 -18.35 -28.96 0.19
CA ARG A 498 -18.27 -28.29 1.49
C ARG A 498 -17.00 -28.72 2.22
N GLU A 499 -16.30 -27.74 2.76
CA GLU A 499 -15.16 -27.94 3.65
C GLU A 499 -15.35 -27.12 4.92
N ASP A 500 -15.43 -27.81 6.05
CA ASP A 500 -15.50 -27.19 7.39
C ASP A 500 -14.11 -27.25 8.03
N PHE A 501 -13.68 -26.15 8.64
CA PHE A 501 -12.36 -25.98 9.24
C PHE A 501 -12.50 -25.61 10.72
N GLU A 502 -12.38 -26.62 11.57
CA GLU A 502 -12.20 -26.45 13.02
C GLU A 502 -10.79 -25.97 13.35
N ALA A 503 -10.63 -25.20 14.43
CA ALA A 503 -9.33 -24.77 14.92
C ALA A 503 -8.36 -25.92 15.23
N GLU A 504 -8.88 -27.10 15.55
CA GLU A 504 -8.10 -28.31 15.80
C GLU A 504 -7.35 -28.82 14.55
N ASN A 505 -7.80 -28.42 13.35
CA ASN A 505 -7.10 -28.69 12.09
C ASN A 505 -5.92 -27.74 11.82
N PHE A 506 -5.76 -26.68 12.63
CA PHE A 506 -4.56 -25.85 12.67
C PHE A 506 -3.55 -26.55 13.57
N LEU A 507 -3.01 -27.69 13.10
CA LEU A 507 -2.17 -28.58 13.90
C LEU A 507 -1.11 -27.82 14.72
N ALA A 508 -1.26 -27.91 16.04
CA ALA A 508 -0.31 -27.46 17.03
C ALA A 508 1.03 -28.19 16.90
N TYR A 509 2.14 -27.46 17.00
CA TYR A 509 3.42 -28.01 17.47
C TYR A 509 3.64 -27.51 18.91
N SER A 510 3.84 -28.47 19.82
CA SER A 510 3.83 -28.42 21.31
C SER A 510 4.40 -27.18 22.05
N PRO A 511 4.02 -26.94 23.33
CA PRO A 511 4.55 -25.86 24.17
C PRO A 511 6.06 -26.00 24.41
N GLY A 512 6.84 -24.95 24.17
CA GLY A 512 8.29 -24.93 24.41
C GLY A 512 8.98 -23.67 23.85
N ASP A 513 10.07 -23.28 24.52
CA ASP A 513 10.83 -22.03 24.39
C ASP A 513 10.90 -21.40 22.97
N TRP A 514 10.45 -20.14 22.88
CA TRP A 514 10.22 -19.35 21.66
C TRP A 514 11.49 -19.02 20.87
N ARG A 515 12.68 -19.16 21.47
CA ARG A 515 13.96 -18.90 20.79
C ARG A 515 14.37 -19.97 19.80
N ALA A 516 13.67 -21.11 19.75
CA ALA A 516 14.12 -22.29 19.02
C ALA A 516 13.21 -22.75 17.87
N ARG A 517 12.10 -22.07 17.51
CA ARG A 517 11.13 -22.64 16.55
C ARG A 517 10.73 -21.69 15.40
N LYS A 518 10.97 -22.17 14.17
CA LYS A 518 10.78 -21.49 12.87
C LYS A 518 9.63 -22.09 12.01
N ASN A 519 8.64 -22.76 12.60
CA ASN A 519 7.54 -23.35 11.84
C ASN A 519 6.21 -22.67 12.17
N LEU A 520 5.67 -21.95 11.19
CA LEU A 520 4.35 -21.34 11.18
C LEU A 520 3.29 -22.45 10.98
N ALA A 521 2.38 -22.64 11.94
CA ALA A 521 1.28 -23.61 11.82
C ALA A 521 0.12 -23.00 11.02
N HIS A 522 -0.32 -23.67 9.96
CA HIS A 522 -1.52 -23.32 9.20
C HIS A 522 -2.29 -24.61 8.81
N PRO A 523 -3.60 -24.53 8.50
CA PRO A 523 -4.38 -25.73 8.15
C PRO A 523 -3.79 -26.46 6.95
N ARG A 524 -3.99 -27.78 6.91
CA ARG A 524 -3.53 -28.63 5.80
C ARG A 524 -4.16 -28.16 4.49
N GLY A 525 -3.32 -27.86 3.50
CA GLY A 525 -3.77 -27.38 2.18
C GLY A 525 -4.11 -25.88 2.08
N TRP A 526 -3.96 -25.13 3.18
CA TRP A 526 -3.94 -23.66 3.17
C TRP A 526 -2.50 -23.16 3.13
N ARG A 527 -2.28 -21.97 2.56
CA ARG A 527 -0.98 -21.31 2.52
C ARG A 527 -1.06 -19.99 3.25
N ALA A 528 -0.07 -19.71 4.10
CA ALA A 528 0.11 -18.40 4.70
C ALA A 528 1.05 -17.55 3.83
N VAL A 529 0.62 -16.35 3.45
CA VAL A 529 1.49 -15.30 2.89
C VAL A 529 1.57 -14.19 3.90
N VAL A 530 2.77 -13.98 4.44
CA VAL A 530 2.99 -13.06 5.56
C VAL A 530 4.04 -12.03 5.17
N ALA A 531 3.65 -10.76 5.21
CA ALA A 531 4.51 -9.60 5.34
C ALA A 531 4.24 -8.99 6.74
N ALA A 532 5.05 -9.34 7.74
CA ALA A 532 4.77 -9.00 9.14
C ALA A 532 6.03 -8.65 9.91
N ALA A 533 5.89 -7.85 10.96
CA ALA A 533 7.01 -7.20 11.62
C ALA A 533 7.53 -7.87 12.88
N GLU A 534 8.52 -7.25 13.53
CA GLU A 534 8.95 -7.66 14.88
C GLU A 534 7.72 -7.79 15.81
N HIS A 535 7.62 -8.92 16.50
CA HIS A 535 6.50 -9.34 17.36
C HIS A 535 5.21 -9.79 16.65
N PHE A 536 5.27 -10.20 15.38
CA PHE A 536 4.17 -10.94 14.74
C PHE A 536 3.97 -12.33 15.38
N GLU A 537 2.72 -12.66 15.67
CA GLU A 537 2.31 -13.94 16.22
C GLU A 537 1.18 -14.51 15.37
N MET A 538 1.29 -15.76 14.91
CA MET A 538 0.15 -16.47 14.34
C MET A 538 0.16 -17.95 14.69
N GLY A 539 -1.01 -18.52 14.91
CA GLY A 539 -1.17 -19.94 15.25
C GLY A 539 -2.37 -20.20 16.16
N ALA A 540 -2.45 -21.42 16.69
CA ALA A 540 -3.45 -21.77 17.68
C ALA A 540 -3.32 -20.91 18.95
N SER A 541 -4.46 -20.64 19.59
CA SER A 541 -4.57 -19.76 20.74
C SER A 541 -5.30 -20.43 21.89
N ASP A 542 -4.88 -20.09 23.11
CA ASP A 542 -5.52 -20.52 24.37
C ASP A 542 -6.72 -19.64 24.75
N VAL A 543 -6.99 -18.60 23.95
CA VAL A 543 -8.15 -17.73 24.08
C VAL A 543 -9.42 -18.53 23.76
N ALA A 544 -10.44 -18.43 24.61
CA ALA A 544 -11.66 -19.24 24.53
C ALA A 544 -12.26 -19.24 23.10
N PRO A 545 -12.40 -20.40 22.45
CA PRO A 545 -12.86 -20.45 21.07
C PRO A 545 -14.37 -20.19 20.96
N HIS A 546 -14.86 -20.03 19.73
CA HIS A 546 -16.29 -20.01 19.44
C HIS A 546 -16.85 -21.44 19.46
N GLY A 547 -16.13 -22.39 18.86
CA GLY A 547 -16.43 -23.82 18.80
C GLY A 547 -15.16 -24.68 18.99
N GLY A 548 -15.32 -25.97 19.32
CA GLY A 548 -14.17 -26.89 19.43
C GLY A 548 -13.16 -26.56 20.55
N ALA A 549 -11.92 -27.05 20.41
CA ALA A 549 -10.89 -26.97 21.45
C ALA A 549 -9.90 -25.78 21.36
N SER A 550 -9.85 -25.02 20.26
CA SER A 550 -8.91 -23.88 20.10
C SER A 550 -9.46 -22.85 19.11
N CYS A 551 -8.74 -21.75 18.86
CA CYS A 551 -9.01 -20.82 17.76
C CYS A 551 -7.71 -20.32 17.12
N PHE A 552 -7.76 -19.83 15.89
CA PHE A 552 -6.59 -19.30 15.18
C PHE A 552 -6.39 -17.82 15.52
N ARG A 553 -5.21 -17.44 16.00
CA ARG A 553 -4.84 -16.07 16.33
C ARG A 553 -3.86 -15.50 15.33
N VAL A 554 -3.99 -14.20 15.08
CA VAL A 554 -3.06 -13.35 14.35
C VAL A 554 -2.89 -12.09 15.20
N GLY A 555 -1.72 -11.93 15.80
CA GLY A 555 -1.40 -10.84 16.73
C GLY A 555 -0.13 -10.11 16.36
N GLY A 556 -0.01 -8.89 16.88
CA GLY A 556 1.17 -8.06 16.69
C GLY A 556 1.17 -7.33 15.33
N LYS A 557 2.30 -6.67 15.04
CA LYS A 557 2.40 -5.78 13.88
C LYS A 557 2.43 -6.60 12.59
N THR A 558 1.40 -6.45 11.75
CA THR A 558 1.24 -7.19 10.50
C THR A 558 0.99 -6.21 9.35
N GLU A 559 1.85 -6.15 8.33
CA GLU A 559 1.56 -5.34 7.13
C GLU A 559 0.54 -6.05 6.24
N ARG A 560 0.71 -7.37 6.09
CA ARG A 560 -0.20 -8.27 5.39
C ARG A 560 -0.01 -9.70 5.91
N MET A 561 -1.09 -10.38 6.22
CA MET A 561 -1.17 -11.81 6.45
C MET A 561 -2.37 -12.30 5.64
N GLU A 562 -2.13 -13.26 4.77
CA GLU A 562 -3.17 -13.98 4.05
C GLU A 562 -3.05 -15.44 4.39
N LEU A 563 -4.08 -15.99 5.02
CA LEU A 563 -4.29 -17.42 5.03
C LEU A 563 -5.23 -17.72 3.86
N ARG A 564 -4.71 -18.36 2.81
CA ARG A 564 -5.44 -18.54 1.55
C ARG A 564 -5.48 -19.98 1.06
N LYS A 565 -6.57 -20.35 0.40
CA LYS A 565 -6.73 -21.61 -0.33
C LYS A 565 -7.50 -21.40 -1.63
N SER A 566 -7.09 -22.11 -2.67
CA SER A 566 -7.68 -22.04 -4.01
C SER A 566 -8.61 -23.22 -4.24
N PHE A 567 -9.77 -22.95 -4.82
CA PHE A 567 -10.79 -23.90 -5.22
C PHE A 567 -11.05 -23.76 -6.72
N ARG A 568 -11.25 -24.89 -7.41
CA ARG A 568 -11.70 -24.84 -8.82
C ARG A 568 -13.18 -24.49 -8.85
N VAL A 569 -13.56 -23.60 -9.76
CA VAL A 569 -14.95 -23.21 -10.00
C VAL A 569 -15.21 -23.08 -11.50
N VAL A 570 -16.45 -23.21 -11.92
CA VAL A 570 -16.91 -22.86 -13.26
C VAL A 570 -17.82 -21.62 -13.21
N PRO A 571 -17.95 -20.87 -14.32
CA PRO A 571 -18.81 -19.69 -14.34
C PRO A 571 -20.24 -20.02 -13.92
N GLY A 572 -20.82 -19.16 -13.06
CA GLY A 572 -22.17 -19.32 -12.50
C GLY A 572 -22.22 -20.07 -11.17
N GLN A 573 -21.17 -20.81 -10.77
CA GLN A 573 -21.12 -21.41 -9.44
C GLN A 573 -21.03 -20.34 -8.35
N LYS A 574 -21.67 -20.61 -7.21
CA LYS A 574 -21.69 -19.71 -6.06
C LYS A 574 -20.70 -20.21 -5.02
N VAL A 575 -19.86 -19.32 -4.53
CA VAL A 575 -18.91 -19.63 -3.45
C VAL A 575 -19.31 -18.83 -2.23
N LEU A 576 -19.60 -19.54 -1.14
CA LEU A 576 -19.85 -18.99 0.18
C LEU A 576 -18.68 -19.35 1.10
N ALA A 577 -18.05 -18.35 1.70
CA ALA A 577 -17.05 -18.53 2.73
C ALA A 577 -17.51 -17.81 4.00
N GLN A 578 -17.45 -18.49 5.16
CA GLN A 578 -17.87 -17.93 6.45
C GLN A 578 -16.81 -18.20 7.49
N VAL A 579 -16.63 -17.29 8.44
CA VAL A 579 -15.71 -17.49 9.57
C VAL A 579 -16.22 -16.72 10.78
N PHE A 580 -16.00 -17.21 11.98
CA PHE A 580 -16.15 -16.40 13.18
C PHE A 580 -14.86 -15.66 13.44
N ALA A 581 -14.95 -14.35 13.65
CA ALA A 581 -13.82 -13.50 13.94
C ALA A 581 -14.09 -12.62 15.17
N ARG A 582 -13.04 -12.35 15.93
CA ARG A 582 -13.04 -11.35 17.01
C ARG A 582 -11.66 -10.75 17.20
N GLY A 583 -11.54 -9.72 18.02
CA GLY A 583 -10.26 -9.14 18.41
C GLY A 583 -10.26 -7.62 18.39
N LYS A 584 -9.08 -7.05 18.40
CA LYS A 584 -8.85 -5.61 18.39
C LYS A 584 -8.26 -5.19 17.05
N VAL A 585 -9.03 -4.39 16.31
CA VAL A 585 -8.67 -3.89 14.98
C VAL A 585 -8.55 -2.38 15.06
N SER A 586 -7.34 -1.83 14.96
CA SER A 586 -7.13 -0.39 14.92
C SER A 586 -7.75 0.24 13.67
N CYS A 587 -8.03 1.54 13.72
CA CYS A 587 -8.48 2.29 12.54
C CYS A 587 -7.40 2.22 11.44
N GLY A 588 -7.78 1.78 10.24
CA GLY A 588 -6.85 1.57 9.11
C GLY A 588 -6.16 0.20 9.11
N SER A 589 -6.39 -0.64 10.12
CA SER A 589 -6.13 -2.08 10.09
C SER A 589 -7.30 -2.79 9.41
N LEU A 590 -7.02 -3.92 8.77
CA LEU A 590 -7.99 -4.75 8.08
C LEU A 590 -7.94 -6.16 8.65
N SER A 591 -9.08 -6.75 8.87
CA SER A 591 -9.23 -8.15 9.29
C SER A 591 -10.51 -8.65 8.68
N GLU A 592 -10.41 -9.43 7.61
CA GLU A 592 -11.54 -9.76 6.75
C GLU A 592 -11.49 -11.18 6.22
N ILE A 593 -12.66 -11.69 5.84
CA ILE A 593 -12.78 -12.85 4.96
C ILE A 593 -13.05 -12.34 3.54
N ARG A 594 -12.36 -12.90 2.55
CA ARG A 594 -12.44 -12.47 1.14
C ARG A 594 -12.49 -13.68 0.20
N ILE A 595 -13.24 -13.56 -0.88
CA ILE A 595 -13.20 -14.45 -2.04
C ILE A 595 -12.73 -13.63 -3.24
N GLY A 596 -11.68 -14.09 -3.93
CA GLY A 596 -11.25 -13.57 -5.22
C GLY A 596 -11.48 -14.59 -6.32
N PHE A 597 -12.08 -14.19 -7.44
CA PHE A 597 -12.26 -15.03 -8.62
C PHE A 597 -11.21 -14.74 -9.67
N PHE A 598 -10.70 -15.79 -10.28
CA PHE A 598 -9.63 -15.71 -11.27
C PHE A 598 -9.94 -16.58 -12.49
N ASP A 599 -9.51 -16.12 -13.67
CA ASP A 599 -9.60 -16.94 -14.88
C ASP A 599 -8.54 -18.06 -14.90
N ALA A 600 -8.57 -18.93 -15.91
CA ALA A 600 -7.59 -20.00 -16.09
C ALA A 600 -6.14 -19.49 -16.28
N ARG A 601 -6.00 -18.20 -16.61
CA ARG A 601 -4.72 -17.50 -16.75
C ARG A 601 -4.33 -16.78 -15.45
N GLY A 602 -5.14 -16.88 -14.40
CA GLY A 602 -4.94 -16.27 -13.09
C GLY A 602 -5.11 -14.76 -13.05
N ASN A 603 -5.79 -14.16 -14.04
CA ASN A 603 -6.20 -12.76 -13.97
C ASN A 603 -7.37 -12.62 -12.99
N ALA A 604 -7.32 -11.62 -12.12
CA ALA A 604 -8.44 -11.29 -11.25
C ALA A 604 -9.66 -10.87 -12.08
N LEU A 605 -10.83 -11.43 -11.76
CA LEU A 605 -12.10 -11.16 -12.43
C LEU A 605 -13.05 -10.39 -11.54
N ALA A 606 -13.15 -10.75 -10.26
CA ALA A 606 -14.00 -10.13 -9.26
C ALA A 606 -13.52 -10.50 -7.86
N ASP A 607 -13.89 -9.72 -6.86
CA ASP A 607 -13.69 -10.03 -5.45
C ASP A 607 -14.89 -9.59 -4.60
N THR A 608 -15.03 -10.23 -3.44
CA THR A 608 -16.08 -9.96 -2.45
C THR A 608 -15.56 -10.32 -1.06
N GLY A 609 -16.04 -9.65 -0.01
CA GLY A 609 -15.55 -9.89 1.34
C GLY A 609 -16.32 -9.17 2.42
N GLU A 610 -16.07 -9.55 3.66
CA GLU A 610 -16.58 -8.87 4.85
C GLU A 610 -15.45 -8.68 5.87
N ALA A 611 -15.29 -7.44 6.34
CA ALA A 611 -14.32 -7.08 7.35
C ALA A 611 -14.92 -7.03 8.76
N LEU A 612 -14.13 -7.46 9.73
CA LEU A 612 -14.32 -7.16 11.14
C LEU A 612 -14.19 -5.64 11.32
N PRO A 613 -15.18 -4.97 11.94
CA PRO A 613 -15.12 -3.52 12.13
C PRO A 613 -13.93 -3.10 12.99
N ALA A 614 -13.40 -1.90 12.71
CA ALA A 614 -12.42 -1.27 13.59
C ALA A 614 -13.00 -1.02 15.00
N GLY A 615 -12.17 -1.21 16.02
CA GLY A 615 -12.52 -1.20 17.43
C GLY A 615 -12.12 -2.50 18.14
N THR A 616 -12.58 -2.67 19.38
CA THR A 616 -12.41 -3.92 20.13
C THR A 616 -13.70 -4.73 20.02
N ALA A 617 -13.67 -5.82 19.25
CA ALA A 617 -14.72 -6.82 19.18
C ALA A 617 -14.38 -7.98 20.15
N LEU A 618 -14.90 -7.93 21.37
CA LEU A 618 -14.65 -8.97 22.38
C LEU A 618 -15.47 -10.25 22.15
N ALA A 619 -16.67 -10.10 21.56
CA ALA A 619 -17.55 -11.20 21.19
C ALA A 619 -17.19 -11.77 19.81
N TRP A 620 -17.42 -13.07 19.63
CA TRP A 620 -17.27 -13.76 18.35
C TRP A 620 -18.33 -13.29 17.37
N ARG A 621 -17.89 -12.85 16.19
CA ARG A 621 -18.78 -12.39 15.12
C ARG A 621 -18.59 -13.21 13.88
N ARG A 622 -19.69 -13.71 13.31
CA ARG A 622 -19.64 -14.34 11.99
C ARG A 622 -19.46 -13.29 10.89
N LEU A 623 -18.43 -13.49 10.07
CA LEU A 623 -18.18 -12.79 8.82
C LEU A 623 -18.53 -13.74 7.66
N ALA A 624 -19.05 -13.21 6.56
CA ALA A 624 -19.32 -14.01 5.37
C ALA A 624 -19.00 -13.26 4.06
N ALA A 625 -18.37 -13.98 3.15
CA ALA A 625 -18.17 -13.58 1.77
C ALA A 625 -19.00 -14.50 0.87
N LEU A 626 -19.82 -13.93 -0.01
CA LEU A 626 -20.57 -14.65 -1.03
C LEU A 626 -20.28 -14.04 -2.39
N GLY A 627 -19.96 -14.88 -3.37
CA GLY A 627 -19.73 -14.44 -4.73
C GLY A 627 -20.18 -15.45 -5.78
N ASP A 628 -20.65 -14.91 -6.89
CA ASP A 628 -20.94 -15.63 -8.12
C ASP A 628 -19.69 -15.69 -8.99
N ALA A 629 -19.29 -16.89 -9.42
CA ALA A 629 -18.16 -17.08 -10.32
C ALA A 629 -18.44 -16.38 -11.67
N PRO A 630 -17.71 -15.31 -12.02
CA PRO A 630 -18.00 -14.54 -13.23
C PRO A 630 -17.66 -15.32 -14.51
N PRO A 631 -18.12 -14.86 -15.69
CA PRO A 631 -17.70 -15.42 -16.97
C PRO A 631 -16.17 -15.54 -17.07
N ARG A 632 -15.68 -16.71 -17.46
CA ARG A 632 -14.26 -17.12 -17.53
C ARG A 632 -13.60 -17.50 -16.20
N ALA A 633 -14.30 -17.45 -15.06
CA ALA A 633 -13.75 -17.93 -13.80
C ALA A 633 -13.38 -19.42 -13.90
N ALA A 634 -12.17 -19.73 -13.43
CA ALA A 634 -11.66 -21.09 -13.29
C ALA A 634 -11.29 -21.41 -11.83
N PHE A 635 -11.03 -20.37 -11.03
CA PHE A 635 -10.65 -20.52 -9.63
C PHE A 635 -11.33 -19.47 -8.75
N ALA A 636 -11.67 -19.88 -7.54
CA ALA A 636 -12.01 -19.01 -6.42
C ALA A 636 -10.93 -19.17 -5.34
N VAL A 637 -10.41 -18.06 -4.83
CA VAL A 637 -9.43 -18.04 -3.73
C VAL A 637 -10.12 -17.48 -2.50
N VAL A 638 -10.29 -18.32 -1.49
CA VAL A 638 -10.80 -17.90 -0.18
C VAL A 638 -9.62 -17.48 0.67
N MET A 639 -9.73 -16.33 1.34
CA MET A 639 -8.66 -15.70 2.10
C MET A 639 -9.19 -15.22 3.44
N LEU A 640 -8.49 -15.55 4.53
CA LEU A 640 -8.50 -14.73 5.74
C LEU A 640 -7.38 -13.71 5.59
N TYR A 641 -7.74 -12.44 5.51
CA TYR A 641 -6.81 -11.35 5.31
C TYR A 641 -6.72 -10.52 6.58
N VAL A 642 -5.51 -10.35 7.09
CA VAL A 642 -5.19 -9.41 8.17
C VAL A 642 -4.12 -8.47 7.67
N GLY A 643 -4.44 -7.19 7.53
CA GLY A 643 -3.52 -6.21 7.00
C GLY A 643 -3.38 -5.01 7.91
N LEU A 644 -2.21 -4.39 7.86
CA LEU A 644 -1.93 -3.12 8.51
C LEU A 644 -2.17 -3.09 10.04
N GLN A 645 -2.12 -4.23 10.72
CA GLN A 645 -2.28 -4.34 12.19
C GLN A 645 -1.16 -3.60 12.94
N GLY A 646 -1.55 -2.87 14.00
CA GLY A 646 -0.64 -2.29 14.98
C GLY A 646 -0.12 -3.32 15.99
N PRO A 647 0.85 -2.97 16.88
CA PRO A 647 1.45 -3.92 17.82
C PRO A 647 0.49 -4.40 18.90
N GLY A 648 -0.59 -3.65 19.15
CA GLY A 648 -1.63 -4.00 20.10
C GLY A 648 -2.94 -4.43 19.43
N ASP A 649 -2.89 -4.72 18.13
CA ASP A 649 -3.99 -5.37 17.42
C ASP A 649 -3.81 -6.88 17.49
N GLU A 650 -4.94 -7.56 17.52
CA GLU A 650 -4.99 -9.01 17.42
C GLU A 650 -6.33 -9.41 16.84
N THR A 651 -6.35 -10.49 16.09
CA THR A 651 -7.55 -11.02 15.46
C THR A 651 -7.53 -12.52 15.63
N PHE A 652 -8.67 -13.04 16.06
CA PHE A 652 -8.92 -14.45 16.24
C PHE A 652 -9.95 -14.88 15.22
N PHE A 653 -9.74 -16.04 14.63
CA PHE A 653 -10.62 -16.67 13.65
C PHE A 653 -10.97 -18.07 14.13
N ASP A 654 -12.20 -18.49 13.87
CA ASP A 654 -12.70 -19.81 14.25
C ASP A 654 -13.83 -20.27 13.31
N ASP A 655 -14.10 -21.57 13.28
CA ASP A 655 -15.15 -22.23 12.50
C ASP A 655 -15.25 -21.71 11.05
N LEU A 656 -14.14 -21.74 10.31
CA LEU A 656 -14.14 -21.34 8.90
C LEU A 656 -14.87 -22.40 8.08
N THR A 657 -15.79 -21.99 7.22
CA THR A 657 -16.51 -22.89 6.31
C THR A 657 -16.46 -22.36 4.89
N VAL A 658 -16.29 -23.25 3.92
CA VAL A 658 -16.36 -22.94 2.49
C VAL A 658 -17.32 -23.89 1.82
N SER A 659 -18.32 -23.34 1.12
CA SER A 659 -19.32 -24.08 0.35
C SER A 659 -19.35 -23.60 -1.09
N ILE A 660 -19.41 -24.52 -2.05
CA ILE A 660 -19.56 -24.24 -3.48
C ILE A 660 -20.86 -24.88 -3.96
N PHE A 661 -21.68 -24.08 -4.64
CA PHE A 661 -23.00 -24.45 -5.18
C PHE A 661 -23.06 -24.25 -6.69
#